data_AF-A0ABD1NF46-F1
#
_entry.id   AF-A0ABD1NF46-F1
#
_cell.length_a   1.000
_cell.length_b   1.000
_cell.length_c   1.000
_cell.angle_alpha   90.00
_cell.angle_beta   90.00
_cell.angle_gamma   90.00
#
_symmetry.space_group_name_H-M   'P 1'
#
loop_
_entity.id
_entity.type
_entity.pdbx_description
1 polymer ?
#
loop_
_entity_poly.entity_id
_entity_poly.type
_entity_poly.pdbx_seq_one_letter_code
_entity_poly.pdbx_strand_id
1 'polypeptide(L)'
;MLAGLRRWWLRGLIDRVYARLDSDDYYWEKDPTPILDMVESPLCLKNLSLKELKQLAAEICSDLSFIMSGTQISPKASMAVVELTVAIHHVFHAPVDKILWDAGDQTYAHKILTGRRSLMKTMRRKNGLSGFTSRFESEYDAFGAGHGCNSISAGLGMAVARDIKGRRERIVAVISNWTTMAGQVYEAMSNAGYLDSNMVVILNDSRHSLLPKIEEGPKTSVNALSSTLSKLQCSQSFRRFREAAKGVTKRIGRGMHELAAKVDEYARGMMGPLGSTLFEELGLYYIGPVDGHNIEDLICVLQEVASLDSMGPVLVHVITNENQGDEISKKIDTTDRQQDDGISLLCYDNYIVVHDVDQQRIPVRFVITSAGLVGSDGPLQCGAFDITFMSCLPNMIVMAPSDEVELMHMVATATHINNQPICFRYPRGALVGKGHTIGSGIPIKIGRGRVVVEGKDVAFLGYGSMVQNCLKAHSLLTKLGIEVTVADARFCKPLDIKLLRQLCKNHSFLITVEEGSIGGFGSHVAQFIALNGLLDGRIKWRPLVLPDRYIEQASPKEQLEQAGLSGHHIAATALSLLGRTREALQFILLAPTFYIFFASALPVIAFGEQLNRDTDGSLSTVETLASTAICGVIHSIFGGQPLLILGVAEPTVIMYTYLYSFCKNRPEVGEKLFLAWAGWVCVWTAFMLILLAIFNACTIITRFTRLAGELFGMLITVLFFQEAIKVLLPLPSKISCKFATA
;
A
#
# COMPACT_ATOMS: atom_id res chain seq x y z
N MET A 1 -27.81 -37.10 1.34
CA MET A 1 -27.72 -35.65 1.04
C MET A 1 -27.38 -34.81 2.28
N LEU A 2 -28.11 -34.95 3.40
CA LEU A 2 -27.80 -34.27 4.68
C LEU A 2 -26.48 -34.69 5.35
N ALA A 3 -26.05 -35.95 5.19
CA ALA A 3 -24.75 -36.42 5.69
C ALA A 3 -23.53 -35.89 4.90
N GLY A 4 -23.73 -35.42 3.67
CA GLY A 4 -22.70 -34.81 2.82
C GLY A 4 -22.46 -33.35 3.19
N LEU A 5 -23.53 -32.59 3.47
CA LEU A 5 -23.43 -31.21 3.96
C LEU A 5 -22.75 -31.14 5.33
N ARG A 6 -23.05 -32.09 6.25
CA ARG A 6 -22.41 -32.14 7.58
C ARG A 6 -20.89 -32.37 7.48
N ARG A 7 -20.45 -33.15 6.49
CA ARG A 7 -19.02 -33.44 6.25
C ARG A 7 -18.28 -32.28 5.57
N TRP A 8 -18.98 -31.49 4.76
CA TRP A 8 -18.45 -30.26 4.14
C TRP A 8 -18.37 -29.11 5.15
N TRP A 9 -19.38 -28.98 6.02
CA TRP A 9 -19.41 -27.97 7.09
C TRP A 9 -18.35 -28.26 8.18
N LEU A 10 -18.18 -29.53 8.60
CA LEU A 10 -17.12 -29.89 9.54
C LEU A 10 -15.72 -29.76 8.92
N ARG A 11 -15.50 -30.04 7.62
CA ARG A 11 -14.18 -29.79 6.99
C ARG A 11 -13.88 -28.30 6.87
N GLY A 12 -14.86 -27.47 6.52
CA GLY A 12 -14.69 -26.01 6.49
C GLY A 12 -14.46 -25.37 7.87
N LEU A 13 -14.95 -26.00 8.94
CA LEU A 13 -14.71 -25.58 10.33
C LEU A 13 -13.38 -26.13 10.86
N ILE A 14 -13.02 -27.38 10.54
CA ILE A 14 -11.76 -28.02 10.99
C ILE A 14 -10.55 -27.41 10.28
N ASP A 15 -10.65 -27.02 9.01
CA ASP A 15 -9.57 -26.31 8.30
C ASP A 15 -9.44 -24.83 8.72
N ARG A 16 -10.43 -24.28 9.46
CA ARG A 16 -10.35 -22.93 10.06
C ARG A 16 -10.04 -22.95 11.56
N VAL A 17 -10.20 -24.08 12.24
CA VAL A 17 -9.96 -24.24 13.68
C VAL A 17 -8.65 -24.98 13.96
N TYR A 18 -8.09 -25.70 12.99
CA TYR A 18 -6.71 -26.18 13.03
C TYR A 18 -5.85 -25.39 12.03
N ALA A 19 -5.77 -24.08 12.24
CA ALA A 19 -4.45 -23.46 12.09
C ALA A 19 -3.55 -24.22 13.07
N ARG A 20 -2.54 -24.89 12.52
CA ARG A 20 -1.49 -25.60 13.23
C ARG A 20 -1.10 -24.75 14.46
N LEU A 21 -1.38 -25.26 15.66
CA LEU A 21 -0.63 -24.90 16.85
C LEU A 21 0.79 -25.39 16.56
N ASP A 22 1.58 -24.56 15.87
CA ASP A 22 3.01 -24.68 15.96
C ASP A 22 3.33 -24.45 17.43
N SER A 23 3.74 -25.53 18.07
CA SER A 23 4.30 -25.55 19.40
C SER A 23 5.55 -24.68 19.39
N ASP A 24 5.39 -23.39 19.68
CA ASP A 24 6.33 -22.47 20.33
C ASP A 24 5.70 -21.05 20.34
N ASP A 25 4.50 -20.90 20.91
CA ASP A 25 3.97 -19.58 21.30
C ASP A 25 4.77 -19.08 22.53
N TYR A 26 6.00 -18.64 22.29
CA TYR A 26 6.68 -17.70 23.18
C TYR A 26 5.88 -16.40 23.15
N TYR A 27 5.02 -16.20 24.16
CA TYR A 27 4.43 -14.90 24.43
C TYR A 27 5.57 -13.92 24.74
N TRP A 28 5.99 -13.13 23.75
CA TRP A 28 6.80 -11.95 24.01
C TRP A 28 5.93 -10.97 24.79
N GLU A 29 6.14 -10.89 26.11
CA GLU A 29 5.63 -9.79 26.92
C GLU A 29 6.05 -8.48 26.24
N LYS A 30 5.06 -7.63 25.93
CA LYS A 30 5.36 -6.32 25.35
C LYS A 30 6.09 -5.50 26.41
N ASP A 31 7.31 -5.07 26.10
CA ASP A 31 8.05 -4.16 26.98
C ASP A 31 7.19 -2.92 27.26
N PRO A 32 7.13 -2.45 28.51
CA PRO A 32 6.41 -1.23 28.85
C PRO A 32 7.06 -0.03 28.14
N THR A 33 6.23 0.76 27.45
CA THR A 33 6.67 1.97 26.71
C THR A 33 6.05 3.24 27.31
N PRO A 34 6.40 3.61 28.56
CA PRO A 34 5.71 4.65 29.30
C PRO A 34 5.80 6.04 28.66
N ILE A 35 6.91 6.37 27.99
CA ILE A 35 7.06 7.69 27.35
C ILE A 35 6.33 7.68 26.01
N LEU A 36 6.50 6.63 25.22
CA LEU A 36 5.84 6.51 23.91
C LEU A 36 4.31 6.44 24.03
N ASP A 37 3.79 5.92 25.14
CA ASP A 37 2.34 5.91 25.43
C ASP A 37 1.77 7.33 25.63
N MET A 38 2.60 8.32 26.00
CA MET A 38 2.19 9.72 26.15
C MET A 38 2.34 10.55 24.86
N VAL A 39 3.01 10.02 23.83
CA VAL A 39 3.31 10.76 22.59
C VAL A 39 2.23 10.47 21.53
N GLU A 40 1.20 11.32 21.48
CA GLU A 40 0.18 11.29 20.42
C GLU A 40 0.53 12.19 19.23
N SER A 41 1.34 13.24 19.45
CA SER A 41 1.72 14.20 18.41
C SER A 41 3.18 14.66 18.54
N PRO A 42 3.80 15.15 17.46
CA PRO A 42 5.17 15.68 17.50
C PRO A 42 5.37 16.84 18.49
N LEU A 43 4.30 17.57 18.82
CA LEU A 43 4.36 18.67 19.79
C LEU A 43 4.74 18.20 21.20
N CYS A 44 4.41 16.97 21.57
CA CYS A 44 4.76 16.40 22.87
C CYS A 44 6.28 16.28 23.04
N LEU A 45 7.04 16.08 21.96
CA LEU A 45 8.50 15.91 22.04
C LEU A 45 9.22 17.16 22.52
N LYS A 46 8.65 18.36 22.36
CA LYS A 46 9.31 19.63 22.70
C LYS A 46 9.50 19.81 24.21
N ASN A 47 8.63 19.22 25.01
CA ASN A 47 8.64 19.33 26.46
C ASN A 47 9.50 18.26 27.14
N LEU A 48 10.03 17.31 26.36
CA LEU A 48 10.84 16.21 26.89
C LEU A 48 12.28 16.65 27.11
N SER A 49 12.84 16.24 28.24
CA SER A 49 14.26 16.37 28.53
C SER A 49 15.09 15.43 27.66
N LEU A 50 16.38 15.73 27.54
CA LEU A 50 17.30 14.94 26.74
C LEU A 50 17.41 13.47 27.19
N LYS A 51 17.22 13.19 28.49
CA LYS A 51 17.16 11.81 29.01
C LYS A 51 15.88 11.09 28.55
N GLU A 52 14.75 11.79 28.56
CA GLU A 52 13.47 11.25 28.10
C GLU A 52 13.47 11.02 26.59
N LEU A 53 14.15 11.85 25.79
CA LEU A 53 14.29 11.64 24.34
C LEU A 53 15.13 10.38 24.01
N LYS A 54 16.20 10.13 24.76
CA LYS A 54 16.99 8.89 24.64
C LYS A 54 16.17 7.66 25.00
N GLN A 55 15.38 7.76 26.07
CA GLN A 55 14.46 6.69 26.47
C GLN A 55 13.37 6.47 25.42
N LEU A 56 12.80 7.54 24.85
CA LEU A 56 11.80 7.48 23.79
C LEU A 56 12.33 6.75 22.54
N ALA A 57 13.56 7.04 22.11
CA ALA A 57 14.18 6.34 20.99
C ALA A 57 14.31 4.83 21.26
N ALA A 58 14.75 4.43 22.46
CA ALA A 58 14.82 3.01 22.85
C ALA A 58 13.43 2.34 22.86
N GLU A 59 12.40 3.03 23.36
CA GLU A 59 11.02 2.53 23.36
C GLU A 59 10.47 2.36 21.93
N ILE A 60 10.75 3.28 21.02
CA ILE A 60 10.35 3.16 19.60
C ILE A 60 11.05 1.97 18.95
N CYS A 61 12.33 1.75 19.23
CA CYS A 61 13.06 0.58 18.72
C CYS A 61 12.44 -0.75 19.20
N SER A 62 12.09 -0.86 20.49
CA SER A 62 11.41 -2.05 21.02
C SER A 62 10.01 -2.23 20.42
N ASP A 63 9.20 -1.16 20.34
CA ASP A 63 7.84 -1.20 19.77
C ASP A 63 7.89 -1.58 18.27
N LEU A 64 8.83 -1.04 17.50
CA LEU A 64 9.05 -1.40 16.09
C LEU A 64 9.44 -2.88 15.96
N SER A 65 10.39 -3.36 16.75
CA SER A 65 10.80 -4.77 16.75
C SER A 65 9.62 -5.70 17.06
N PHE A 66 8.83 -5.37 18.08
CA PHE A 66 7.64 -6.12 18.47
C PHE A 66 6.57 -6.11 17.37
N ILE A 67 6.21 -4.95 16.82
CA ILE A 67 5.20 -4.85 15.75
C ILE A 67 5.67 -5.60 14.51
N MET A 68 6.96 -5.48 14.16
CA MET A 68 7.49 -6.05 12.94
C MET A 68 7.75 -7.56 13.03
N SER A 69 7.93 -8.13 14.24
CA SER A 69 8.01 -9.58 14.44
C SER A 69 6.78 -10.35 13.91
N GLY A 70 5.59 -9.71 13.96
CA GLY A 70 4.35 -10.24 13.42
C GLY A 70 4.13 -9.96 11.93
N THR A 71 5.11 -9.35 11.25
CA THR A 71 5.04 -8.98 9.82
C THR A 71 6.27 -9.50 9.07
N GLN A 72 6.16 -9.78 7.78
CA GLN A 72 7.33 -10.15 6.95
C GLN A 72 8.15 -8.91 6.50
N ILE A 73 8.11 -7.81 7.25
CA ILE A 73 8.72 -6.53 6.89
C ILE A 73 10.01 -6.35 7.72
N SER A 74 11.12 -6.03 7.05
CA SER A 74 12.39 -5.74 7.73
C SER A 74 12.33 -4.38 8.45
N PRO A 75 12.57 -4.30 9.78
CA PRO A 75 12.60 -3.04 10.51
C PRO A 75 13.94 -2.29 10.42
N LYS A 76 14.99 -2.92 9.86
CA LYS A 76 16.39 -2.49 10.01
C LYS A 76 16.63 -1.04 9.58
N ALA A 77 16.12 -0.64 8.42
CA ALA A 77 16.29 0.71 7.89
C ALA A 77 15.64 1.77 8.79
N SER A 78 14.41 1.54 9.27
CA SER A 78 13.75 2.49 10.17
C SER A 78 14.36 2.49 11.58
N MET A 79 14.91 1.37 12.06
CA MET A 79 15.58 1.32 13.36
C MET A 79 16.87 2.15 13.37
N ALA A 80 17.61 2.18 12.26
CA ALA A 80 18.86 2.93 12.15
C ALA A 80 18.68 4.46 12.21
N VAL A 81 17.46 4.97 12.01
CA VAL A 81 17.16 6.40 11.95
C VAL A 81 16.21 6.88 13.05
N VAL A 82 15.97 6.07 14.09
CA VAL A 82 15.02 6.43 15.15
C VAL A 82 15.46 7.70 15.86
N GLU A 83 16.72 7.75 16.28
CA GLU A 83 17.35 8.88 16.95
C GLU A 83 17.29 10.15 16.09
N LEU A 84 17.62 10.01 14.79
CA LEU A 84 17.51 11.09 13.81
C LEU A 84 16.08 11.59 13.67
N THR A 85 15.11 10.68 13.59
CA THR A 85 13.69 11.02 13.43
C THR A 85 13.13 11.73 14.67
N VAL A 86 13.52 11.27 15.87
CA VAL A 86 13.18 11.92 17.14
C VAL A 86 13.77 13.32 17.21
N ALA A 87 15.05 13.48 16.83
CA ALA A 87 15.71 14.79 16.81
C ALA A 87 15.06 15.77 15.82
N ILE A 88 14.71 15.31 14.60
CA ILE A 88 14.02 16.12 13.60
C ILE A 88 12.67 16.62 14.15
N HIS A 89 11.84 15.74 14.72
CA HIS A 89 10.52 16.13 15.26
C HIS A 89 10.60 16.95 16.55
N HIS A 90 11.69 16.84 17.31
CA HIS A 90 11.92 17.69 18.48
C HIS A 90 12.25 19.14 18.07
N VAL A 91 13.07 19.32 17.02
CA VAL A 91 13.53 20.64 16.56
C VAL A 91 12.54 21.31 15.62
N PHE A 92 12.03 20.59 14.62
CA PHE A 92 11.13 21.13 13.59
C PHE A 92 9.65 20.97 13.97
N HIS A 93 8.82 21.91 13.54
CA HIS A 93 7.41 22.02 13.89
C HIS A 93 6.50 21.40 12.82
N ALA A 94 6.48 20.08 12.67
CA ALA A 94 5.51 19.42 11.78
C ALA A 94 4.07 19.53 12.34
N PRO A 95 3.03 19.76 11.51
CA PRO A 95 3.03 19.81 10.04
C PRO A 95 3.26 21.22 9.44
N VAL A 96 3.59 22.24 10.24
CA VAL A 96 3.87 23.60 9.75
C VAL A 96 5.15 23.59 8.92
N ASP A 97 6.24 23.11 9.51
CA ASP A 97 7.46 22.76 8.81
C ASP A 97 7.24 21.50 7.98
N LYS A 98 7.81 21.48 6.77
CA LYS A 98 7.64 20.38 5.82
C LYS A 98 8.84 19.45 5.90
N ILE A 99 8.60 18.25 6.39
CA ILE A 99 9.59 17.17 6.41
C ILE A 99 9.27 16.22 5.26
N LEU A 100 10.21 16.08 4.33
CA LEU A 100 10.15 15.20 3.18
C LEU A 100 11.16 14.08 3.40
N TRP A 101 10.73 12.84 3.22
CA TRP A 101 11.60 11.67 3.29
C TRP A 101 11.81 11.12 1.89
N ASP A 102 13.04 10.75 1.55
CA ASP A 102 13.31 9.85 0.42
C ASP A 102 13.31 8.40 0.91
N ALA A 103 12.73 7.50 0.11
CA ALA A 103 12.50 6.09 0.42
C ALA A 103 11.67 5.85 1.70
N GLY A 104 10.61 5.04 1.59
CA GLY A 104 9.66 4.84 2.69
C GLY A 104 10.17 3.95 3.83
N ASP A 105 11.16 3.10 3.58
CA ASP A 105 11.57 2.05 4.52
C ASP A 105 12.20 2.61 5.81
N GLN A 106 12.62 3.88 5.80
CA GLN A 106 13.14 4.60 6.97
C GLN A 106 12.07 5.42 7.73
N THR A 107 10.80 5.40 7.29
CA THR A 107 9.77 6.35 7.78
C THR A 107 8.89 5.82 8.92
N TYR A 108 9.12 4.60 9.41
CA TYR A 108 8.21 3.98 10.39
C TYR A 108 8.20 4.71 11.74
N ALA A 109 9.37 5.13 12.23
CA ALA A 109 9.47 5.98 13.41
C ALA A 109 8.70 7.30 13.22
N HIS A 110 8.77 7.90 12.03
CA HIS A 110 8.03 9.11 11.70
C HIS A 110 6.51 8.86 11.77
N LYS A 111 6.02 7.72 11.26
CA LYS A 111 4.60 7.34 11.36
C LYS A 111 4.14 7.16 12.81
N ILE A 112 4.94 6.50 13.64
CA ILE A 112 4.65 6.29 15.07
C ILE A 112 4.50 7.64 15.78
N LEU A 113 5.47 8.55 15.62
CA LEU A 113 5.50 9.86 16.28
C LEU A 113 4.41 10.84 15.81
N THR A 114 3.74 10.52 14.69
CA THR A 114 2.70 11.36 14.08
C THR A 114 1.30 10.75 14.23
N GLY A 115 1.06 10.06 15.34
CA GLY A 115 -0.27 9.58 15.75
C GLY A 115 -0.74 8.27 15.08
N ARG A 116 0.12 7.59 14.29
CA ARG A 116 -0.27 6.37 13.55
C ARG A 116 0.18 5.06 14.23
N ARG A 117 0.68 5.12 15.47
CA ARG A 117 1.18 3.95 16.23
C ARG A 117 0.19 2.76 16.27
N SER A 118 -1.08 3.01 16.56
CA SER A 118 -2.12 1.97 16.65
C SER A 118 -2.37 1.23 15.34
N LEU A 119 -2.14 1.90 14.21
CA LEU A 119 -2.37 1.39 12.86
C LEU A 119 -1.14 0.67 12.27
N MET A 120 0.02 0.70 12.94
CA MET A 120 1.26 0.07 12.45
C MET A 120 1.13 -1.42 12.19
N LYS A 121 0.26 -2.14 12.94
CA LYS A 121 -0.05 -3.56 12.71
C LYS A 121 -0.75 -3.84 11.36
N THR A 122 -1.30 -2.80 10.74
CA THR A 122 -2.00 -2.87 9.44
C THR A 122 -1.11 -2.47 8.26
N MET A 123 0.15 -2.15 8.51
CA MET A 123 1.08 -1.68 7.48
C MET A 123 1.21 -2.69 6.33
N ARG A 124 1.23 -2.17 5.09
CA ARG A 124 1.32 -2.93 3.84
C ARG A 124 0.18 -3.95 3.63
N ARG A 125 -0.92 -3.83 4.38
CA ARG A 125 -2.15 -4.62 4.22
C ARG A 125 -3.22 -3.81 3.50
N LYS A 126 -4.20 -4.54 2.95
CA LYS A 126 -5.38 -3.94 2.31
C LYS A 126 -6.10 -3.00 3.27
N ASN A 127 -6.35 -1.77 2.82
CA ASN A 127 -6.97 -0.69 3.61
C ASN A 127 -6.21 -0.34 4.91
N GLY A 128 -4.92 -0.70 5.00
CA GLY A 128 -4.05 -0.32 6.11
C GLY A 128 -3.03 0.75 5.72
N LEU A 129 -2.08 1.05 6.61
CA LEU A 129 -1.04 2.05 6.34
C LEU A 129 -0.16 1.63 5.15
N SER A 130 0.24 2.62 4.35
CA SER A 130 1.26 2.44 3.32
C SER A 130 2.62 2.10 3.96
N GLY A 131 3.47 1.37 3.24
CA GLY A 131 4.89 1.25 3.61
C GLY A 131 5.67 2.56 3.44
N PHE A 132 5.09 3.54 2.75
CA PHE A 132 5.70 4.80 2.36
C PHE A 132 4.92 5.98 2.95
N THR A 133 5.51 7.17 3.01
CA THR A 133 4.74 8.39 3.33
C THR A 133 3.71 8.64 2.23
N SER A 134 2.51 9.06 2.61
CA SER A 134 1.42 9.36 1.68
C SER A 134 0.65 10.58 2.15
N ARG A 135 0.52 11.57 1.25
CA ARG A 135 -0.25 12.79 1.49
C ARG A 135 -1.74 12.53 1.79
N PHE A 136 -2.26 11.38 1.35
CA PHE A 136 -3.63 10.96 1.64
C PHE A 136 -3.76 10.25 2.99
N GLU A 137 -2.65 9.79 3.57
CA GLU A 137 -2.63 9.07 4.84
C GLU A 137 -2.50 10.03 6.04
N SER A 138 -1.71 11.11 5.92
CA SER A 138 -1.41 12.00 7.04
C SER A 138 -1.06 13.42 6.58
N GLU A 139 -1.42 14.43 7.38
CA GLU A 139 -1.00 15.83 7.17
C GLU A 139 0.50 16.05 7.39
N TYR A 140 1.14 15.15 8.16
CA TYR A 140 2.57 15.16 8.43
C TYR A 140 3.40 14.64 7.24
N ASP A 141 2.76 13.97 6.29
CA ASP A 141 3.39 13.43 5.09
C ASP A 141 3.33 14.48 3.98
N ALA A 142 4.26 15.43 4.00
CA ALA A 142 4.28 16.55 3.02
C ALA A 142 4.47 16.08 1.57
N PHE A 143 5.14 14.95 1.37
CA PHE A 143 5.46 14.37 0.07
C PHE A 143 5.33 12.85 0.09
N GLY A 144 4.88 12.26 -1.01
CA GLY A 144 4.76 10.81 -1.17
C GLY A 144 6.09 10.19 -1.57
N ALA A 145 6.78 9.57 -0.62
CA ALA A 145 8.11 9.00 -0.83
C ALA A 145 8.03 7.64 -1.54
N GLY A 146 8.14 7.60 -2.87
CA GLY A 146 8.19 6.34 -3.63
C GLY A 146 9.63 5.91 -3.92
N HIS A 147 10.04 6.05 -5.18
CA HIS A 147 11.31 5.58 -5.74
C HIS A 147 12.58 6.28 -5.22
N GLY A 148 12.48 7.18 -4.24
CA GLY A 148 13.60 8.02 -3.77
C GLY A 148 13.97 9.13 -4.77
N CYS A 149 14.99 9.93 -4.40
CA CYS A 149 15.62 10.97 -5.22
C CYS A 149 14.79 12.22 -5.54
N ASN A 150 13.53 12.30 -5.09
CA ASN A 150 12.61 13.38 -5.44
C ASN A 150 12.42 14.39 -4.30
N SER A 151 12.86 14.07 -3.07
CA SER A 151 12.63 14.91 -1.90
C SER A 151 13.27 16.30 -2.02
N ILE A 152 14.49 16.42 -2.56
CA ILE A 152 15.19 17.71 -2.70
C ILE A 152 14.48 18.57 -3.75
N SER A 153 14.15 18.01 -4.93
CA SER A 153 13.44 18.75 -5.99
C SER A 153 12.07 19.23 -5.53
N ALA A 154 11.31 18.34 -4.88
CA ALA A 154 10.01 18.70 -4.32
C ALA A 154 10.14 19.73 -3.19
N GLY A 155 11.14 19.57 -2.32
CA GLY A 155 11.46 20.49 -1.24
C GLY A 155 11.84 21.87 -1.76
N LEU A 156 12.67 21.96 -2.80
CA LEU A 156 13.04 23.21 -3.46
C LEU A 156 11.78 23.92 -4.00
N GLY A 157 10.89 23.19 -4.66
CA GLY A 157 9.60 23.75 -5.12
C GLY A 157 8.74 24.29 -3.96
N MET A 158 8.71 23.59 -2.83
CA MET A 158 8.02 24.06 -1.61
C MET A 158 8.69 25.29 -0.99
N ALA A 159 10.03 25.35 -0.99
CA ALA A 159 10.80 26.47 -0.46
C ALA A 159 10.55 27.74 -1.30
N VAL A 160 10.63 27.63 -2.62
CA VAL A 160 10.32 28.74 -3.53
C VAL A 160 8.87 29.21 -3.36
N ALA A 161 7.91 28.27 -3.25
CA ALA A 161 6.51 28.61 -3.04
C ALA A 161 6.25 29.30 -1.68
N ARG A 162 6.99 28.91 -0.63
CA ARG A 162 6.98 29.56 0.70
C ARG A 162 7.48 31.00 0.58
N ASP A 163 8.61 31.20 -0.10
CA ASP A 163 9.27 32.51 -0.22
C ASP A 163 8.37 33.50 -1.00
N ILE A 164 7.73 33.04 -2.08
CA ILE A 164 6.73 33.81 -2.84
C ILE A 164 5.54 34.21 -1.95
N LYS A 165 5.13 33.34 -1.01
CA LYS A 165 4.02 33.61 -0.08
C LYS A 165 4.43 34.42 1.15
N GLY A 166 5.70 34.83 1.26
CA GLY A 166 6.22 35.57 2.42
C GLY A 166 6.12 34.79 3.73
N ARG A 167 6.10 33.46 3.68
CA ARG A 167 6.03 32.61 4.88
C ARG A 167 7.42 32.21 5.34
N ARG A 168 7.49 31.54 6.50
CA ARG A 168 8.75 31.22 7.19
C ARG A 168 8.86 29.76 7.65
N GLU A 169 8.00 28.87 7.16
CA GLU A 169 8.13 27.43 7.45
C GLU A 169 9.49 26.87 6.99
N ARG A 170 10.05 25.92 7.74
CA ARG A 170 11.27 25.21 7.35
C ARG A 170 10.91 24.07 6.40
N ILE A 171 11.74 23.87 5.38
CA ILE A 171 11.65 22.75 4.46
C ILE A 171 12.86 21.86 4.70
N VAL A 172 12.62 20.60 5.10
CA VAL A 172 13.64 19.61 5.45
C VAL A 172 13.47 18.40 4.55
N ALA A 173 14.49 18.08 3.75
CA ALA A 173 14.54 16.90 2.91
C ALA A 173 15.55 15.89 3.48
N VAL A 174 15.08 14.71 3.86
CA VAL A 174 15.91 13.62 4.38
C VAL A 174 16.20 12.64 3.24
N ILE A 175 17.47 12.55 2.85
CA ILE A 175 17.95 11.71 1.74
C ILE A 175 18.82 10.57 2.28
N SER A 176 18.86 9.44 1.59
CA SER A 176 19.79 8.34 1.90
C SER A 176 21.05 8.43 1.05
N ASN A 177 22.16 7.87 1.50
CA ASN A 177 23.37 7.73 0.68
C ASN A 177 23.10 7.03 -0.66
N TRP A 178 22.16 6.08 -0.73
CA TRP A 178 21.79 5.44 -1.99
C TRP A 178 21.20 6.41 -3.01
N THR A 179 20.39 7.37 -2.56
CA THR A 179 19.82 8.40 -3.45
C THR A 179 20.88 9.34 -4.03
N THR A 180 22.03 9.50 -3.37
CA THR A 180 23.14 10.30 -3.91
C THR A 180 23.79 9.66 -5.14
N MET A 181 23.41 8.45 -5.55
CA MET A 181 23.84 7.85 -6.81
C MET A 181 23.03 8.33 -8.01
N ALA A 182 21.86 8.92 -7.80
CA ALA A 182 21.00 9.40 -8.88
C ALA A 182 21.41 10.81 -9.34
N GLY A 183 21.48 11.01 -10.66
CA GLY A 183 21.78 12.32 -11.26
C GLY A 183 20.79 13.41 -10.85
N GLN A 184 19.51 13.06 -10.73
CA GLN A 184 18.44 13.97 -10.31
C GLN A 184 18.70 14.64 -8.95
N VAL A 185 19.37 13.96 -8.03
CA VAL A 185 19.72 14.52 -6.72
C VAL A 185 20.77 15.62 -6.86
N TYR A 186 21.75 15.46 -7.74
CA TYR A 186 22.74 16.51 -8.03
C TYR A 186 22.16 17.68 -8.79
N GLU A 187 21.25 17.44 -9.73
CA GLU A 187 20.50 18.50 -10.41
C GLU A 187 19.67 19.31 -9.41
N ALA A 188 19.00 18.64 -8.48
CA ALA A 188 18.21 19.28 -7.43
C ALA A 188 19.08 20.12 -6.49
N MET A 189 20.21 19.57 -6.03
CA MET A 189 21.18 20.28 -5.19
C MET A 189 21.77 21.49 -5.91
N SER A 190 22.21 21.33 -7.17
CA SER A 190 22.76 22.42 -7.97
C SER A 190 21.74 23.55 -8.17
N ASN A 191 20.48 23.22 -8.46
CA ASN A 191 19.42 24.21 -8.58
C ASN A 191 19.12 24.91 -7.25
N ALA A 192 19.14 24.18 -6.13
CA ALA A 192 18.94 24.76 -4.81
C ALA A 192 20.06 25.76 -4.47
N GLY A 193 21.32 25.42 -4.76
CA GLY A 193 22.48 26.29 -4.58
C GLY A 193 22.44 27.51 -5.50
N TYR A 194 22.07 27.33 -6.77
CA TYR A 194 21.92 28.44 -7.72
C TYR A 194 20.84 29.44 -7.30
N LEU A 195 19.72 28.95 -6.77
CA LEU A 195 18.61 29.80 -6.29
C LEU A 195 18.82 30.35 -4.88
N ASP A 196 19.90 29.95 -4.19
CA ASP A 196 20.18 30.29 -2.79
C ASP A 196 18.95 30.09 -1.87
N SER A 197 18.18 29.03 -2.15
CA SER A 197 16.90 28.80 -1.49
C SER A 197 17.09 28.23 -0.08
N ASN A 198 16.48 28.86 0.93
CA ASN A 198 16.57 28.43 2.32
C ASN A 198 15.84 27.09 2.53
N MET A 199 16.60 25.99 2.51
CA MET A 199 16.14 24.63 2.78
C MET A 199 17.23 23.81 3.45
N VAL A 200 16.83 22.77 4.20
CA VAL A 200 17.75 21.86 4.88
C VAL A 200 17.71 20.50 4.21
N VAL A 201 18.86 19.99 3.81
CA VAL A 201 19.05 18.64 3.28
C VAL A 201 19.78 17.82 4.34
N ILE A 202 19.18 16.73 4.81
CA ILE A 202 19.80 15.81 5.76
C ILE A 202 20.21 14.56 4.98
N LEU A 203 21.52 14.36 4.81
CA LEU A 203 22.08 13.16 4.20
C LEU A 203 22.29 12.09 5.28
N ASN A 204 21.44 11.06 5.27
CA ASN A 204 21.60 9.85 6.07
C ASN A 204 22.53 8.86 5.34
N ASP A 205 23.80 8.81 5.76
CA ASP A 205 24.78 7.83 5.30
C ASP A 205 24.75 6.56 6.16
N SER A 206 23.93 5.60 5.74
CA SER A 206 23.87 4.27 6.34
C SER A 206 25.04 3.41 5.85
N ARG A 207 25.93 3.02 6.75
CA ARG A 207 27.03 2.10 6.40
C ARG A 207 26.50 0.67 6.22
N HIS A 208 26.04 0.36 5.01
CA HIS A 208 25.68 -1.01 4.65
C HIS A 208 26.94 -1.91 4.65
N SER A 209 26.97 -2.97 5.47
CA SER A 209 27.88 -4.10 5.23
C SER A 209 27.26 -5.06 4.22
N LEU A 210 27.00 -4.59 3.01
CA LEU A 210 26.55 -5.46 1.92
C LEU A 210 27.79 -6.06 1.25
N LEU A 211 28.32 -7.11 1.88
CA LEU A 211 29.08 -8.21 1.28
C LEU A 211 29.36 -9.23 2.41
N PRO A 212 28.99 -10.52 2.25
CA PRO A 212 29.49 -11.55 3.16
C PRO A 212 31.02 -11.51 3.09
N LYS A 213 31.66 -11.77 4.23
CA LYS A 213 33.12 -11.94 4.35
C LYS A 213 33.60 -13.01 3.37
N ILE A 214 33.88 -12.64 2.13
CA ILE A 214 34.72 -13.43 1.24
C ILE A 214 36.14 -13.12 1.67
N GLU A 215 36.85 -14.19 2.00
CA GLU A 215 38.20 -14.22 2.55
C GLU A 215 39.19 -13.33 1.77
N GLU A 216 40.05 -12.65 2.54
CA GLU A 216 41.35 -12.09 2.16
C GLU A 216 41.43 -11.33 0.81
N GLY A 217 40.90 -10.10 0.78
CA GLY A 217 41.18 -9.09 -0.25
C GLY A 217 41.00 -7.67 0.30
N PRO A 218 41.69 -6.64 -0.25
CA PRO A 218 41.68 -5.30 0.32
C PRO A 218 40.28 -4.70 0.28
N LYS A 219 39.84 -4.16 1.43
CA LYS A 219 38.54 -3.49 1.64
C LYS A 219 38.34 -2.34 0.66
N THR A 220 37.73 -2.60 -0.48
CA THR A 220 37.20 -1.54 -1.36
C THR A 220 35.69 -1.49 -1.16
N SER A 221 35.23 -0.46 -0.45
CA SER A 221 33.85 0.02 -0.60
C SER A 221 33.59 0.23 -2.09
N VAL A 222 32.46 -0.26 -2.61
CA VAL A 222 32.16 -0.32 -4.05
C VAL A 222 32.24 1.07 -4.75
N ASN A 223 32.17 2.18 -4.01
CA ASN A 223 32.05 3.52 -4.58
C ASN A 223 33.13 4.52 -4.12
N ALA A 224 33.65 5.29 -5.09
CA ALA A 224 34.57 6.40 -4.86
C ALA A 224 33.96 7.49 -3.97
N LEU A 225 32.68 7.83 -4.13
CA LEU A 225 31.99 8.84 -3.31
C LEU A 225 31.89 8.43 -1.84
N SER A 226 31.50 7.19 -1.54
CA SER A 226 31.50 6.68 -0.15
C SER A 226 32.90 6.70 0.46
N SER A 227 33.95 6.37 -0.32
CA SER A 227 35.34 6.47 0.13
C SER A 227 35.81 7.91 0.33
N THR A 228 35.24 8.88 -0.40
CA THR A 228 35.56 10.32 -0.30
C THR A 228 34.84 10.95 0.89
N LEU A 229 33.57 10.59 1.11
CA LEU A 229 32.80 10.91 2.32
C LEU A 229 33.44 10.31 3.58
N SER A 230 33.96 9.08 3.47
CA SER A 230 34.73 8.42 4.54
C SER A 230 36.08 9.11 4.82
N LYS A 231 36.74 9.70 3.80
CA LYS A 231 37.98 10.47 3.96
C LYS A 231 37.76 11.84 4.59
N LEU A 232 36.61 12.48 4.31
CA LEU A 232 36.16 13.73 4.95
C LEU A 232 36.00 13.60 6.47
N GLN A 233 35.76 12.38 6.96
CA GLN A 233 35.68 12.03 8.37
C GLN A 233 36.99 12.28 9.17
N CYS A 234 38.12 12.49 8.49
CA CYS A 234 39.44 12.66 9.14
C CYS A 234 39.86 14.12 9.37
N SER A 235 39.01 15.11 9.10
CA SER A 235 39.37 16.50 9.39
C SER A 235 39.25 16.82 10.89
N GLN A 236 40.32 17.38 11.47
CA GLN A 236 40.47 17.70 12.90
C GLN A 236 39.49 18.78 13.41
N SER A 237 38.63 19.33 12.54
CA SER A 237 37.81 20.52 12.78
C SER A 237 36.63 20.26 13.75
N PHE A 238 35.97 19.10 13.68
CA PHE A 238 34.83 18.78 14.56
C PHE A 238 35.26 18.47 16.01
N ARG A 239 36.45 17.86 16.21
CA ARG A 239 37.01 17.66 17.56
C ARG A 239 37.27 19.00 18.27
N ARG A 240 37.71 20.03 17.53
CA ARG A 240 37.94 21.38 18.06
C ARG A 240 36.64 22.09 18.43
N PHE A 241 35.57 21.91 17.64
CA PHE A 241 34.22 22.43 17.94
C PHE A 241 33.66 21.88 19.26
N ARG A 242 33.72 20.56 19.46
CA ARG A 242 33.27 19.90 20.69
C ARG A 242 34.05 20.32 21.93
N GLU A 243 35.34 20.60 21.80
CA GLU A 243 36.17 21.11 22.91
C GLU A 243 35.88 22.59 23.23
N ALA A 244 35.58 23.40 22.21
CA ALA A 244 35.18 24.80 22.39
C ALA A 244 33.81 24.93 23.09
N ALA A 245 32.85 24.06 22.77
CA ALA A 245 31.53 24.03 23.43
C ALA A 245 31.62 23.59 24.91
N LYS A 246 32.51 22.63 25.23
CA LYS A 246 32.79 22.23 26.62
C LYS A 246 33.50 23.32 27.44
N GLY A 247 34.19 24.25 26.79
CA GLY A 247 34.86 25.38 27.46
C GLY A 247 33.91 26.46 27.98
N VAL A 248 32.70 26.55 27.42
CA VAL A 248 31.74 27.62 27.73
C VAL A 248 30.90 27.33 28.98
N THR A 249 30.74 26.07 29.38
CA THR A 249 29.96 25.70 30.57
C THR A 249 30.69 25.91 31.91
N LYS A 250 31.97 26.31 31.91
CA LYS A 250 32.77 26.47 33.14
C LYS A 250 33.02 27.91 33.63
N ARG A 251 32.59 28.94 32.91
CA ARG A 251 32.72 30.33 33.38
C ARG A 251 31.53 31.17 32.95
N ILE A 252 30.52 31.22 33.81
CA ILE A 252 29.51 32.29 33.77
C ILE A 252 29.81 33.22 34.95
N GLY A 253 30.44 34.35 34.63
CA GLY A 253 30.75 35.42 35.57
C GLY A 253 31.20 36.68 34.82
N ARG A 254 30.24 37.59 34.61
CA ARG A 254 30.35 39.02 34.18
C ARG A 254 31.36 39.38 33.07
N GLY A 255 30.84 39.84 31.93
CA GLY A 255 31.58 40.72 31.01
C GLY A 255 31.13 40.65 29.56
N MET A 256 30.28 41.59 29.13
CA MET A 256 29.61 41.62 27.82
C MET A 256 30.50 42.12 26.66
N HIS A 257 31.82 41.98 26.75
CA HIS A 257 32.78 42.48 25.74
C HIS A 257 33.65 41.41 25.05
N GLU A 258 33.58 40.13 25.44
CA GLU A 258 34.26 39.03 24.71
C GLU A 258 33.40 38.41 23.59
N LEU A 259 32.08 38.63 23.62
CA LEU A 259 31.14 38.08 22.64
C LEU A 259 31.35 38.67 21.24
N ALA A 260 31.82 39.91 21.13
CA ALA A 260 32.11 40.56 19.85
C ALA A 260 33.42 40.09 19.19
N ALA A 261 34.41 39.66 19.99
CA ALA A 261 35.70 39.17 19.46
C ALA A 261 35.60 37.72 18.94
N LYS A 262 34.63 36.94 19.42
CA LYS A 262 34.41 35.54 19.03
C LYS A 262 33.57 35.39 17.75
N VAL A 263 32.82 36.43 17.39
CA VAL A 263 32.10 36.55 16.11
C VAL A 263 33.08 36.74 14.94
N ASP A 264 34.22 37.40 15.19
CA ASP A 264 35.24 37.70 14.18
C ASP A 264 36.12 36.47 13.79
N GLU A 265 36.23 35.48 14.69
CA GLU A 265 36.85 34.18 14.39
C GLU A 265 35.88 33.25 13.62
N TYR A 266 34.56 33.43 13.84
CA TYR A 266 33.49 32.74 13.12
C TYR A 266 33.40 33.22 11.66
N ALA A 267 33.61 34.53 11.42
CA ALA A 267 33.78 35.09 10.08
C ALA A 267 35.02 34.57 9.34
N ARG A 268 36.05 34.10 10.06
CA ARG A 268 37.24 33.45 9.46
C ARG A 268 37.03 31.97 9.13
N GLY A 269 36.09 31.30 9.80
CA GLY A 269 35.58 29.99 9.37
C GLY A 269 34.79 30.04 8.05
N MET A 270 34.30 31.23 7.68
CA MET A 270 33.67 31.52 6.38
C MET A 270 34.67 31.64 5.21
N MET A 271 35.97 31.39 5.46
CA MET A 271 37.04 31.39 4.46
C MET A 271 37.83 30.06 4.47
N GLY A 272 37.14 28.92 4.61
CA GLY A 272 37.62 27.74 3.89
C GLY A 272 37.66 28.10 2.40
N PRO A 273 38.62 27.61 1.60
CA PRO A 273 38.58 27.90 0.16
C PRO A 273 37.20 27.48 -0.36
N LEU A 274 36.44 28.43 -0.95
CA LEU A 274 35.21 28.10 -1.67
C LEU A 274 35.54 26.92 -2.60
N GLY A 275 34.87 25.77 -2.41
CA GLY A 275 35.15 24.53 -3.13
C GLY A 275 36.02 23.51 -2.38
N SER A 276 35.90 23.39 -1.05
CA SER A 276 36.63 22.36 -0.30
C SER A 276 35.93 20.99 -0.30
N THR A 277 34.61 20.97 -0.52
CA THR A 277 33.79 19.77 -0.66
C THR A 277 32.89 19.82 -1.90
N LEU A 278 32.53 18.64 -2.44
CA LEU A 278 31.62 18.52 -3.59
C LEU A 278 30.30 19.29 -3.37
N PHE A 279 29.75 19.26 -2.15
CA PHE A 279 28.46 19.90 -1.86
C PHE A 279 28.57 21.43 -1.80
N GLU A 280 29.71 21.96 -1.34
CA GLU A 280 29.99 23.40 -1.39
C GLU A 280 30.14 23.90 -2.83
N GLU A 281 30.73 23.10 -3.73
CA GLU A 281 30.79 23.43 -5.16
C GLU A 281 29.40 23.48 -5.81
N LEU A 282 28.45 22.68 -5.31
CA LEU A 282 27.05 22.73 -5.72
C LEU A 282 26.28 23.92 -5.11
N GLY A 283 26.91 24.71 -4.24
CA GLY A 283 26.31 25.86 -3.58
C GLY A 283 25.59 25.55 -2.27
N LEU A 284 25.80 24.38 -1.67
CA LEU A 284 25.23 24.01 -0.37
C LEU A 284 26.24 24.23 0.76
N TYR A 285 25.78 24.78 1.88
CA TYR A 285 26.59 24.88 3.08
C TYR A 285 26.67 23.51 3.77
N TYR A 286 27.87 22.95 3.87
CA TYR A 286 28.08 21.59 4.38
C TYR A 286 28.37 21.56 5.89
N ILE A 287 27.65 20.71 6.61
CA ILE A 287 27.83 20.46 8.06
C ILE A 287 27.94 18.95 8.30
N GLY A 288 29.09 18.49 8.79
CA GLY A 288 29.26 17.09 9.21
C GLY A 288 30.67 16.52 8.95
N PRO A 289 30.85 15.19 9.13
CA PRO A 289 29.83 14.21 9.52
C PRO A 289 29.45 14.25 11.01
N VAL A 290 28.17 14.01 11.30
CA VAL A 290 27.60 13.92 12.66
C VAL A 290 27.21 12.47 12.97
N ASP A 291 27.35 12.04 14.23
CA ASP A 291 26.88 10.72 14.68
C ASP A 291 25.35 10.68 14.78
N GLY A 292 24.72 9.87 13.92
CA GLY A 292 23.27 9.73 13.83
C GLY A 292 22.63 8.99 15.00
N HIS A 293 23.43 8.36 15.87
CA HIS A 293 22.95 7.67 17.07
C HIS A 293 23.10 8.53 18.34
N ASN A 294 23.77 9.68 18.24
CA ASN A 294 23.88 10.61 19.36
C ASN A 294 22.84 11.73 19.26
N ILE A 295 21.69 11.54 19.92
CA ILE A 295 20.60 12.52 19.98
C ILE A 295 21.08 13.90 20.46
N GLU A 296 22.07 13.99 21.36
CA GLU A 296 22.55 15.29 21.87
C GLU A 296 23.23 16.11 20.75
N ASP A 297 24.10 15.44 19.99
CA ASP A 297 24.83 16.06 18.89
C ASP A 297 23.86 16.44 17.75
N LEU A 298 22.90 15.56 17.45
CA LEU A 298 21.86 15.81 16.44
C LEU A 298 20.99 17.02 16.79
N ILE A 299 20.47 17.10 18.02
CA ILE A 299 19.64 18.22 18.45
C ILE A 299 20.45 19.52 18.40
N CYS A 300 21.69 19.52 18.88
CA CYS A 300 22.54 20.70 18.86
C CYS A 300 22.76 21.23 17.43
N VAL A 301 23.09 20.35 16.49
CA VAL A 301 23.31 20.74 15.08
C VAL A 301 22.02 21.18 14.41
N LEU A 302 20.93 20.44 14.58
CA LEU A 302 19.66 20.77 13.94
C LEU A 302 19.06 22.06 14.51
N GLN A 303 19.23 22.35 15.81
CA GLN A 303 18.81 23.62 16.42
C GLN A 303 19.59 24.80 15.87
N GLU A 304 20.91 24.65 15.70
CA GLU A 304 21.74 25.69 15.08
C GLU A 304 21.25 25.98 13.67
N VAL A 305 21.07 24.93 12.85
CA VAL A 305 20.57 25.05 11.47
C VAL A 305 19.17 25.67 11.42
N ALA A 306 18.28 25.32 12.36
CA ALA A 306 16.95 25.90 12.45
C ALA A 306 16.96 27.39 12.88
N SER A 307 18.03 27.85 13.53
CA SER A 307 18.22 29.26 13.95
C SER A 307 18.83 30.16 12.88
N LEU A 308 19.40 29.57 11.82
CA LEU A 308 19.95 30.31 10.68
C LEU A 308 18.79 30.90 9.85
N ASP A 309 18.43 32.14 10.16
CA ASP A 309 17.60 32.97 9.31
C ASP A 309 18.50 33.59 8.22
N SER A 310 18.19 33.27 6.95
CA SER A 310 18.83 33.86 5.75
C SER A 310 20.13 33.26 5.24
N MET A 311 20.44 32.00 5.54
CA MET A 311 21.45 31.23 4.79
C MET A 311 20.77 30.41 3.68
N GLY A 312 21.48 30.24 2.56
CA GLY A 312 21.11 29.36 1.46
C GLY A 312 20.89 27.90 1.86
N PRO A 313 20.87 26.96 0.90
CA PRO A 313 20.63 25.56 1.20
C PRO A 313 21.75 24.97 2.08
N VAL A 314 21.37 24.29 3.17
CA VAL A 314 22.30 23.64 4.10
C VAL A 314 22.22 22.13 3.96
N LEU A 315 23.37 21.46 3.88
CA LEU A 315 23.47 20.00 3.91
C LEU A 315 24.07 19.52 5.22
N VAL A 316 23.31 18.73 5.99
CA VAL A 316 23.76 18.06 7.21
C VAL A 316 24.05 16.60 6.91
N HIS A 317 25.30 16.18 7.04
CA HIS A 317 25.73 14.80 6.83
C HIS A 317 25.72 14.02 8.15
N VAL A 318 24.84 13.02 8.23
CA VAL A 318 24.61 12.17 9.39
C VAL A 318 25.05 10.74 9.06
N ILE A 319 25.83 10.12 9.94
CA ILE A 319 26.27 8.73 9.79
C ILE A 319 25.41 7.84 10.68
N THR A 320 24.76 6.83 10.09
CA THR A 320 23.98 5.81 10.80
C THR A 320 24.55 4.41 10.53
N ASN A 321 24.23 3.48 11.44
CA ASN A 321 24.65 2.09 11.36
C ASN A 321 23.42 1.18 11.47
N GLU A 322 23.18 0.34 10.46
CA GLU A 322 22.06 -0.63 10.48
C GLU A 322 22.30 -1.84 11.40
N ASN A 323 23.56 -2.09 11.79
CA ASN A 323 23.95 -3.29 12.54
C ASN A 323 23.90 -3.14 14.07
N GLN A 324 23.45 -2.01 14.62
CA GLN A 324 23.47 -1.80 16.09
C GLN A 324 22.35 -2.54 16.84
N GLY A 325 21.40 -3.16 16.11
CA GLY A 325 20.38 -4.06 16.66
C GLY A 325 20.84 -5.54 16.81
N ASP A 326 22.06 -5.87 16.39
CA ASP A 326 22.52 -7.27 16.24
C ASP A 326 22.93 -8.01 17.53
N GLU A 327 22.84 -7.38 18.71
CA GLU A 327 22.98 -8.13 19.96
C GLU A 327 21.69 -8.86 20.36
N ILE A 328 20.53 -8.43 19.88
CA ILE A 328 19.22 -9.02 20.21
C ILE A 328 18.76 -10.00 19.12
N SER A 329 19.13 -9.77 17.85
CA SER A 329 18.65 -10.55 16.68
C SER A 329 19.38 -11.89 16.44
N LYS A 330 20.54 -12.13 17.06
CA LYS A 330 21.41 -13.30 16.78
C LYS A 330 20.81 -14.68 17.09
N LYS A 331 19.58 -14.77 17.62
CA LYS A 331 18.86 -16.04 17.81
C LYS A 331 17.87 -16.38 16.70
N ILE A 332 17.56 -15.47 15.78
CA ILE A 332 16.48 -15.66 14.80
C ILE A 332 16.89 -15.03 13.46
N ASP A 333 17.74 -15.68 12.66
CA ASP A 333 17.50 -15.88 11.22
C ASP A 333 18.71 -16.53 10.54
N THR A 334 18.48 -17.69 9.93
CA THR A 334 19.30 -18.26 8.86
C THR A 334 18.48 -18.25 7.58
N THR A 335 18.06 -17.08 7.12
CA THR A 335 17.40 -16.93 5.82
C THR A 335 17.67 -15.55 5.24
N ASP A 336 18.90 -15.34 4.77
CA ASP A 336 19.27 -14.13 4.03
C ASP A 336 18.60 -14.19 2.64
N ARG A 337 17.42 -13.58 2.53
CA ARG A 337 16.78 -13.35 1.22
C ARG A 337 17.28 -12.00 0.72
N GLN A 338 18.04 -12.01 -0.38
CA GLN A 338 18.29 -10.82 -1.18
C GLN A 338 16.94 -10.25 -1.62
N GLN A 339 16.48 -9.25 -0.89
CA GLN A 339 15.41 -8.39 -1.33
C GLN A 339 16.07 -7.41 -2.30
N ASP A 340 16.02 -7.72 -3.59
CA ASP A 340 16.23 -6.70 -4.61
C ASP A 340 15.12 -5.67 -4.39
N ASP A 341 15.46 -4.59 -3.68
CA ASP A 341 14.62 -3.41 -3.61
C ASP A 341 14.52 -2.89 -5.04
N GLY A 342 13.39 -3.27 -5.67
CA GLY A 342 13.13 -3.07 -7.07
C GLY A 342 13.13 -1.59 -7.41
N ILE A 343 14.29 -1.05 -7.75
CA ILE A 343 14.43 0.17 -8.53
C ILE A 343 14.07 -0.20 -9.98
N SER A 344 12.85 -0.69 -10.20
CA SER A 344 12.35 -0.97 -11.54
C SER A 344 11.96 0.32 -12.26
N LEU A 345 11.75 1.46 -11.57
CA LEU A 345 11.25 2.68 -12.21
C LEU A 345 12.29 3.76 -12.52
N LEU A 346 13.37 3.91 -11.75
CA LEU A 346 14.40 4.93 -12.06
C LEU A 346 15.24 4.60 -13.30
N CYS A 347 15.22 3.34 -13.77
CA CYS A 347 15.86 2.97 -15.04
C CYS A 347 15.00 3.28 -16.28
N TYR A 348 13.82 3.89 -16.13
CA TYR A 348 13.06 4.46 -17.26
C TYR A 348 13.36 5.95 -17.43
N ASP A 349 14.63 6.33 -17.48
CA ASP A 349 14.96 7.53 -18.25
C ASP A 349 14.68 7.18 -19.71
N ASN A 350 13.48 7.57 -20.16
CA ASN A 350 12.99 7.33 -21.51
C ASN A 350 14.03 7.71 -22.57
N TYR A 351 14.85 8.73 -22.30
CA TYR A 351 15.92 9.17 -23.17
C TYR A 351 17.00 8.11 -23.38
N ILE A 352 17.51 7.45 -22.33
CA ILE A 352 18.60 6.48 -22.45
C ILE A 352 18.12 5.27 -23.28
N VAL A 353 16.94 4.74 -22.96
CA VAL A 353 16.42 3.56 -23.67
C VAL A 353 16.06 3.91 -25.13
N VAL A 354 15.45 5.06 -25.38
CA VAL A 354 15.05 5.49 -26.74
C VAL A 354 16.28 5.84 -27.59
N HIS A 355 17.11 6.77 -27.12
CA HIS A 355 18.18 7.38 -27.91
C HIS A 355 19.46 6.56 -27.92
N ASP A 356 19.89 6.06 -26.76
CA ASP A 356 21.19 5.41 -26.65
C ASP A 356 21.10 3.93 -27.01
N VAL A 357 19.95 3.30 -26.82
CA VAL A 357 19.76 1.87 -27.04
C VAL A 357 18.91 1.56 -28.28
N ASP A 358 17.66 1.99 -28.34
CA ASP A 358 16.74 1.62 -29.42
C ASP A 358 17.13 2.23 -30.76
N GLN A 359 17.40 3.53 -30.80
CA GLN A 359 17.77 4.24 -32.02
C GLN A 359 19.08 3.71 -32.63
N GLN A 360 20.06 3.40 -31.77
CA GLN A 360 21.36 2.85 -32.18
C GLN A 360 21.34 1.33 -32.39
N ARG A 361 20.23 0.66 -32.08
CA ARG A 361 20.07 -0.81 -32.12
C ARG A 361 21.12 -1.56 -31.30
N ILE A 362 21.54 -0.99 -30.17
CA ILE A 362 22.51 -1.65 -29.30
C ILE A 362 21.84 -2.90 -28.69
N PRO A 363 22.51 -4.07 -28.70
CA PRO A 363 21.94 -5.32 -28.18
C PRO A 363 21.95 -5.39 -26.65
N VAL A 364 21.30 -4.43 -26.01
CA VAL A 364 21.05 -4.41 -24.57
C VAL A 364 19.89 -5.36 -24.24
N ARG A 365 20.03 -6.09 -23.15
CA ARG A 365 19.05 -7.07 -22.66
C ARG A 365 18.46 -6.55 -21.36
N PHE A 366 17.21 -6.10 -21.41
CA PHE A 366 16.50 -5.61 -20.24
C PHE A 366 15.75 -6.75 -19.57
N VAL A 367 16.14 -7.06 -18.34
CA VAL A 367 15.43 -8.01 -17.48
C VAL A 367 14.55 -7.22 -16.53
N ILE A 368 13.24 -7.19 -16.80
CA ILE A 368 12.29 -6.37 -16.05
C ILE A 368 11.66 -7.23 -14.96
N THR A 369 12.09 -7.01 -13.72
CA THR A 369 11.61 -7.72 -12.54
C THR A 369 10.44 -6.98 -11.88
N SER A 370 9.64 -7.68 -11.09
CA SER A 370 8.48 -7.11 -10.38
C SER A 370 7.48 -6.40 -11.31
N ALA A 371 7.31 -6.93 -12.52
CA ALA A 371 6.46 -6.33 -13.53
C ALA A 371 4.97 -6.59 -13.21
N GLY A 372 4.13 -5.57 -13.35
CA GLY A 372 2.71 -5.62 -13.00
C GLY A 372 2.46 -5.24 -11.55
N LEU A 373 1.48 -5.89 -10.93
CA LEU A 373 1.08 -5.64 -9.55
C LEU A 373 2.09 -6.29 -8.58
N VAL A 374 2.59 -5.49 -7.63
CA VAL A 374 3.66 -5.90 -6.70
C VAL A 374 3.17 -6.32 -5.31
N GLY A 375 1.87 -6.22 -5.05
CA GLY A 375 1.26 -6.60 -3.78
C GLY A 375 1.38 -5.54 -2.70
N SER A 376 2.05 -5.91 -1.61
CA SER A 376 2.12 -5.18 -0.34
C SER A 376 2.80 -3.81 -0.43
N ASP A 377 3.63 -3.59 -1.46
CA ASP A 377 4.38 -2.35 -1.63
C ASP A 377 3.54 -1.25 -2.31
N GLY A 378 2.34 -1.62 -2.79
CA GLY A 378 1.34 -0.67 -3.26
C GLY A 378 1.68 -0.03 -4.61
N PRO A 379 1.01 1.10 -4.94
CA PRO A 379 1.02 1.66 -6.28
C PRO A 379 2.36 2.34 -6.63
N LEU A 380 3.10 2.81 -5.63
CA LEU A 380 4.41 3.47 -5.82
C LEU A 380 5.49 2.52 -6.34
N GLN A 381 5.29 1.21 -6.32
CA GLN A 381 6.25 0.24 -6.86
C GLN A 381 5.66 -0.60 -8.01
N CYS A 382 4.45 -0.27 -8.48
CA CYS A 382 3.74 -1.03 -9.48
C CYS A 382 4.39 -0.87 -10.88
N GLY A 383 4.82 -2.00 -11.48
CA GLY A 383 5.36 -2.05 -12.83
C GLY A 383 4.25 -2.15 -13.89
N ALA A 384 3.31 -1.21 -13.94
CA ALA A 384 2.17 -1.29 -14.84
C ALA A 384 2.46 -0.78 -16.26
N PHE A 385 3.50 0.03 -16.46
CA PHE A 385 3.67 0.86 -17.66
C PHE A 385 4.74 0.38 -18.64
N ASP A 386 5.54 -0.62 -18.27
CA ASP A 386 6.67 -1.10 -19.05
C ASP A 386 6.27 -1.67 -20.41
N ILE A 387 5.12 -2.35 -20.51
CA ILE A 387 4.62 -2.90 -21.78
C ILE A 387 4.41 -1.76 -22.76
N THR A 388 3.63 -0.75 -22.37
CA THR A 388 3.31 0.43 -23.19
C THR A 388 4.57 1.15 -23.64
N PHE A 389 5.48 1.44 -22.71
CA PHE A 389 6.71 2.15 -23.04
C PHE A 389 7.62 1.36 -23.98
N MET A 390 7.96 0.11 -23.62
CA MET A 390 8.93 -0.69 -24.38
C MET A 390 8.39 -1.10 -25.75
N SER A 391 7.08 -1.35 -25.88
CA SER A 391 6.49 -1.78 -27.16
C SER A 391 6.34 -0.65 -28.18
N CYS A 392 6.34 0.61 -27.74
CA CYS A 392 6.37 1.78 -28.61
C CYS A 392 7.72 1.95 -29.34
N LEU A 393 8.83 1.44 -28.77
CA LEU A 393 10.19 1.60 -29.30
C LEU A 393 10.41 0.77 -30.58
N PRO A 394 10.70 1.38 -31.75
CA PRO A 394 10.71 0.70 -33.04
C PRO A 394 11.53 -0.59 -33.14
N ASN A 395 12.75 -0.62 -32.58
CA ASN A 395 13.68 -1.74 -32.74
C ASN A 395 13.64 -2.76 -31.57
N MET A 396 12.91 -2.46 -30.51
CA MET A 396 12.78 -3.29 -29.31
C MET A 396 12.01 -4.59 -29.54
N ILE A 397 12.57 -5.70 -29.05
CA ILE A 397 11.85 -6.97 -28.88
C ILE A 397 11.29 -7.02 -27.47
N VAL A 398 9.99 -7.28 -27.31
CA VAL A 398 9.29 -7.25 -26.02
C VAL A 398 8.62 -8.59 -25.76
N MET A 399 9.08 -9.30 -24.73
CA MET A 399 8.61 -10.64 -24.35
C MET A 399 8.03 -10.68 -22.93
N ALA A 400 7.14 -11.64 -22.67
CA ALA A 400 6.69 -11.97 -21.33
C ALA A 400 6.44 -13.48 -21.18
N PRO A 401 7.14 -14.17 -20.27
CA PRO A 401 7.00 -15.60 -20.07
C PRO A 401 5.71 -15.94 -19.32
N SER A 402 5.04 -17.02 -19.72
CA SER A 402 3.83 -17.51 -19.06
C SER A 402 4.09 -18.37 -17.82
N ASP A 403 5.31 -18.90 -17.71
CA ASP A 403 5.76 -19.84 -16.69
C ASP A 403 7.31 -19.85 -16.60
N GLU A 404 7.85 -20.58 -15.63
CA GLU A 404 9.30 -20.67 -15.38
C GLU A 404 10.07 -21.31 -16.54
N VAL A 405 9.45 -22.18 -17.32
CA VAL A 405 10.07 -22.83 -18.49
C VAL A 405 10.19 -21.83 -19.65
N GLU A 406 9.13 -21.05 -19.89
CA GLU A 406 9.17 -19.96 -20.86
C GLU A 406 10.18 -18.88 -20.47
N LEU A 407 10.34 -18.57 -19.18
CA LEU A 407 11.37 -17.64 -18.72
C LEU A 407 12.76 -18.14 -19.11
N MET A 408 13.06 -19.42 -18.86
CA MET A 408 14.32 -20.05 -19.25
C MET A 408 14.55 -20.00 -20.77
N HIS A 409 13.51 -20.27 -21.57
CA HIS A 409 13.58 -20.18 -23.03
C HIS A 409 13.78 -18.75 -23.53
N MET A 410 13.15 -17.76 -22.88
CA MET A 410 13.31 -16.34 -23.20
C MET A 410 14.70 -15.82 -22.84
N VAL A 411 15.28 -16.26 -21.72
CA VAL A 411 16.68 -15.97 -21.38
C VAL A 411 17.62 -16.55 -22.46
N ALA A 412 17.42 -17.81 -22.84
CA ALA A 412 18.18 -18.41 -23.94
C ALA A 412 17.95 -17.70 -25.28
N THR A 413 16.75 -17.18 -25.54
CA THR A 413 16.47 -16.39 -26.75
C THR A 413 17.25 -15.08 -26.72
N ALA A 414 17.24 -14.37 -25.59
CA ALA A 414 17.93 -13.11 -25.43
C ALA A 414 19.45 -13.23 -25.63
N THR A 415 20.09 -14.32 -25.19
CA THR A 415 21.53 -14.51 -25.42
C THR A 415 21.91 -14.58 -26.90
N HIS A 416 21.00 -15.04 -27.76
CA HIS A 416 21.25 -15.17 -29.21
C HIS A 416 20.98 -13.88 -30.01
N ILE A 417 20.36 -12.86 -29.41
CA ILE A 417 20.07 -11.58 -30.08
C ILE A 417 21.22 -10.61 -29.86
N ASN A 418 21.94 -10.27 -30.93
CA ASN A 418 23.13 -9.41 -30.89
C ASN A 418 23.04 -8.18 -31.82
N ASN A 419 21.88 -7.91 -32.41
CA ASN A 419 21.69 -6.89 -33.45
C ASN A 419 20.62 -5.83 -33.12
N GLN A 420 19.93 -5.97 -31.98
CA GLN A 420 18.87 -5.06 -31.53
C GLN A 420 18.58 -5.28 -30.04
N PRO A 421 17.97 -4.31 -29.35
CA PRO A 421 17.63 -4.49 -27.95
C PRO A 421 16.44 -5.44 -27.75
N ILE A 422 16.44 -6.08 -26.59
CA ILE A 422 15.42 -7.05 -26.18
C ILE A 422 15.09 -6.87 -24.70
N CYS A 423 13.81 -6.96 -24.37
CA CYS A 423 13.35 -7.00 -23.00
C CYS A 423 12.44 -8.19 -22.75
N PHE A 424 12.49 -8.69 -21.51
CA PHE A 424 11.49 -9.62 -21.00
C PHE A 424 11.11 -9.27 -19.58
N ARG A 425 9.81 -9.34 -19.30
CA ARG A 425 9.22 -8.94 -18.02
C ARG A 425 8.65 -10.12 -17.25
N TYR A 426 8.78 -10.15 -15.94
CA TYR A 426 8.07 -11.13 -15.09
C TYR A 426 7.63 -10.51 -13.76
N PRO A 427 6.48 -10.95 -13.21
CA PRO A 427 5.96 -10.44 -11.94
C PRO A 427 6.80 -10.90 -10.76
N ARG A 428 6.57 -10.30 -9.60
CA ARG A 428 7.19 -10.71 -8.35
C ARG A 428 6.61 -12.06 -7.88
N GLY A 429 7.49 -12.97 -7.48
CA GLY A 429 7.11 -14.30 -6.97
C GLY A 429 7.09 -15.39 -8.04
N ALA A 430 6.70 -16.59 -7.65
CA ALA A 430 6.63 -17.74 -8.57
C ALA A 430 5.49 -17.59 -9.57
N LEU A 431 5.71 -17.98 -10.83
CA LEU A 431 4.71 -17.91 -11.90
C LEU A 431 3.69 -19.05 -11.77
N VAL A 432 4.19 -20.30 -11.70
CA VAL A 432 3.37 -21.51 -11.58
C VAL A 432 3.79 -22.33 -10.35
N GLY A 433 5.06 -22.26 -9.92
CA GLY A 433 5.55 -22.95 -8.73
C GLY A 433 5.59 -24.47 -8.85
N LYS A 434 5.51 -25.02 -10.07
CA LYS A 434 5.68 -26.45 -10.33
C LYS A 434 7.18 -26.72 -10.49
N GLY A 435 7.75 -27.53 -9.59
CA GLY A 435 9.16 -27.93 -9.56
C GLY A 435 9.56 -28.77 -10.78
N HIS A 436 9.60 -28.14 -11.95
CA HIS A 436 10.18 -28.72 -13.14
C HIS A 436 11.68 -28.82 -12.94
N THR A 437 12.27 -29.94 -13.33
CA THR A 437 13.71 -30.06 -13.48
C THR A 437 14.16 -29.06 -14.54
N ILE A 438 14.91 -28.05 -14.11
CA ILE A 438 15.40 -26.98 -14.97
C ILE A 438 16.44 -27.58 -15.91
N GLY A 439 16.06 -27.80 -17.17
CA GLY A 439 16.96 -28.19 -18.26
C GLY A 439 17.69 -26.99 -18.85
N SER A 440 18.23 -27.14 -20.06
CA SER A 440 18.74 -26.00 -20.85
C SER A 440 17.61 -25.31 -21.61
N GLY A 441 17.63 -23.99 -21.67
CA GLY A 441 16.66 -23.20 -22.43
C GLY A 441 16.80 -23.39 -23.94
N ILE A 442 15.68 -23.53 -24.66
CA ILE A 442 15.63 -23.61 -26.12
C ILE A 442 15.25 -22.23 -26.66
N PRO A 443 16.07 -21.59 -27.53
CA PRO A 443 15.73 -20.32 -28.13
C PRO A 443 14.40 -20.37 -28.90
N ILE A 444 13.52 -19.41 -28.62
CA ILE A 444 12.22 -19.26 -29.25
C ILE A 444 12.38 -18.42 -30.51
N LYS A 445 11.65 -18.77 -31.57
CA LYS A 445 11.57 -17.94 -32.76
C LYS A 445 10.87 -16.61 -32.43
N ILE A 446 11.55 -15.50 -32.69
CA ILE A 446 11.01 -14.15 -32.46
C ILE A 446 9.66 -13.94 -33.15
N GLY A 447 8.71 -13.38 -32.42
CA GLY A 447 7.35 -13.10 -32.90
C GLY A 447 6.49 -14.34 -33.11
N ARG A 448 6.76 -15.43 -32.38
CA ARG A 448 5.95 -16.65 -32.41
C ARG A 448 5.28 -16.93 -31.08
N GLY A 449 3.94 -16.87 -31.08
CA GLY A 449 3.11 -17.34 -29.98
C GLY A 449 2.84 -18.85 -30.08
N ARG A 450 2.04 -19.37 -29.14
CA ARG A 450 1.56 -20.76 -29.16
C ARG A 450 0.10 -20.85 -28.76
N VAL A 451 -0.61 -21.83 -29.28
CA VAL A 451 -1.92 -22.23 -28.74
C VAL A 451 -1.67 -23.28 -27.65
N VAL A 452 -2.17 -23.01 -26.44
CA VAL A 452 -2.02 -23.90 -25.28
C VAL A 452 -3.20 -24.87 -25.23
N VAL A 453 -4.40 -24.36 -25.52
CA VAL A 453 -5.64 -25.14 -25.56
C VAL A 453 -6.46 -24.69 -26.76
N GLU A 454 -7.00 -25.63 -27.53
CA GLU A 454 -7.93 -25.35 -28.63
C GLU A 454 -9.39 -25.37 -28.16
N GLY A 455 -10.19 -24.49 -28.75
CA GLY A 455 -11.64 -24.39 -28.57
C GLY A 455 -12.28 -23.74 -29.80
N LYS A 456 -13.55 -23.35 -29.69
CA LYS A 456 -14.35 -22.87 -30.85
C LYS A 456 -15.09 -21.56 -30.60
N ASP A 457 -15.57 -21.34 -29.38
CA ASP A 457 -16.51 -20.25 -29.10
C ASP A 457 -15.80 -18.90 -28.94
N VAL A 458 -14.74 -18.89 -28.13
CA VAL A 458 -14.01 -17.69 -27.72
C VAL A 458 -12.51 -17.96 -27.74
N ALA A 459 -11.71 -16.97 -28.13
CA ALA A 459 -10.25 -17.01 -28.01
C ALA A 459 -9.76 -16.06 -26.93
N PHE A 460 -8.97 -16.58 -25.99
CA PHE A 460 -8.17 -15.80 -25.05
C PHE A 460 -6.73 -15.72 -25.57
N LEU A 461 -6.20 -14.50 -25.68
CA LEU A 461 -4.81 -14.25 -26.00
C LEU A 461 -4.16 -13.60 -24.78
N GLY A 462 -3.52 -14.42 -23.95
CA GLY A 462 -2.83 -13.98 -22.74
C GLY A 462 -1.40 -13.55 -23.03
N TYR A 463 -0.93 -12.53 -22.31
CA TYR A 463 0.45 -12.08 -22.35
C TYR A 463 1.11 -12.22 -20.96
N GLY A 464 2.21 -12.96 -20.89
CA GLY A 464 2.95 -13.22 -19.65
C GLY A 464 2.17 -14.07 -18.64
N SER A 465 2.29 -13.71 -17.36
CA SER A 465 1.62 -14.37 -16.21
C SER A 465 0.10 -14.51 -16.38
N MET A 466 -0.52 -13.62 -17.16
CA MET A 466 -1.98 -13.64 -17.39
C MET A 466 -2.45 -14.89 -18.15
N VAL A 467 -1.58 -15.60 -18.86
CA VAL A 467 -1.91 -16.89 -19.47
C VAL A 467 -2.43 -17.88 -18.43
N GLN A 468 -1.88 -17.87 -17.20
CA GLN A 468 -2.35 -18.73 -16.11
C GLN A 468 -3.78 -18.38 -15.68
N ASN A 469 -4.13 -17.09 -15.69
CA ASN A 469 -5.50 -16.66 -15.39
C ASN A 469 -6.47 -16.98 -16.54
N CYS A 470 -6.02 -16.94 -17.79
CA CYS A 470 -6.78 -17.43 -18.94
C CYS A 470 -7.05 -18.95 -18.85
N LEU A 471 -6.08 -19.76 -18.41
CA LEU A 471 -6.27 -21.21 -18.18
C LEU A 471 -7.26 -21.50 -17.04
N LYS A 472 -7.22 -20.70 -15.96
CA LYS A 472 -8.25 -20.76 -14.90
C LYS A 472 -9.63 -20.43 -15.46
N ALA A 473 -9.75 -19.37 -16.27
CA ALA A 473 -11.01 -18.98 -16.91
C ALA A 473 -11.53 -20.06 -17.86
N HIS A 474 -10.66 -20.67 -18.68
CA HIS A 474 -11.00 -21.83 -19.51
C HIS A 474 -11.59 -22.96 -18.65
N SER A 475 -10.93 -23.32 -17.55
CA SER A 475 -11.40 -24.38 -16.66
C SER A 475 -12.78 -24.11 -16.04
N LEU A 476 -13.14 -22.84 -15.84
CA LEU A 476 -14.47 -22.43 -15.37
C LEU A 476 -15.52 -22.50 -16.49
N LEU A 477 -15.16 -22.08 -17.71
CA LEU A 477 -16.07 -22.05 -18.86
C LEU A 477 -16.34 -23.44 -19.44
N THR A 478 -15.36 -24.34 -19.42
CA THR A 478 -15.53 -25.74 -19.84
C THR A 478 -16.58 -26.45 -18.99
N LYS A 479 -16.67 -26.12 -17.69
CA LYS A 479 -17.73 -26.66 -16.80
C LYS A 479 -19.14 -26.21 -17.21
N LEU A 480 -19.25 -25.15 -18.00
CA LEU A 480 -20.51 -24.60 -18.53
C LEU A 480 -20.74 -24.99 -20.00
N GLY A 481 -19.93 -25.90 -20.54
CA GLY A 481 -20.02 -26.39 -21.91
C GLY A 481 -19.54 -25.40 -22.98
N ILE A 482 -18.71 -24.40 -22.61
CA ILE A 482 -18.15 -23.42 -23.56
C ILE A 482 -16.72 -23.84 -23.90
N GLU A 483 -16.43 -23.99 -25.18
CA GLU A 483 -15.10 -24.36 -25.69
C GLU A 483 -14.26 -23.10 -25.97
N VAL A 484 -13.26 -22.85 -25.13
CA VAL A 484 -12.41 -21.65 -25.24
C VAL A 484 -11.00 -22.00 -25.65
N THR A 485 -10.51 -21.35 -26.72
CA THR A 485 -9.10 -21.38 -27.11
C THR A 485 -8.29 -20.50 -26.17
N VAL A 486 -7.19 -21.01 -25.64
CA VAL A 486 -6.20 -20.22 -24.86
C VAL A 486 -4.88 -20.21 -25.62
N ALA A 487 -4.47 -19.03 -26.05
CA ALA A 487 -3.20 -18.78 -26.71
C ALA A 487 -2.28 -17.94 -25.81
N ASP A 488 -1.01 -18.29 -25.82
CA ASP A 488 0.08 -17.57 -25.20
C ASP A 488 0.79 -16.74 -26.27
N ALA A 489 0.71 -15.42 -26.12
CA ALA A 489 1.25 -14.49 -27.08
C ALA A 489 2.78 -14.53 -27.12
N ARG A 490 3.45 -14.77 -25.97
CA ARG A 490 4.90 -14.68 -25.70
C ARG A 490 5.55 -13.32 -25.99
N PHE A 491 5.20 -12.69 -27.11
CA PHE A 491 5.73 -11.44 -27.61
C PHE A 491 4.62 -10.38 -27.68
N CYS A 492 4.87 -9.23 -27.08
CA CYS A 492 4.13 -8.01 -27.41
C CYS A 492 4.69 -7.38 -28.69
N LYS A 493 6.01 -7.52 -28.90
CA LYS A 493 6.69 -7.02 -30.10
C LYS A 493 7.85 -7.93 -30.51
N PRO A 494 7.94 -8.34 -31.79
CA PRO A 494 6.89 -8.24 -32.81
C PRO A 494 5.71 -9.18 -32.50
N LEU A 495 4.50 -8.80 -32.94
CA LEU A 495 3.30 -9.64 -32.80
C LEU A 495 3.36 -10.87 -33.71
N ASP A 496 2.78 -11.99 -33.26
CA ASP A 496 2.55 -13.15 -34.15
C ASP A 496 1.33 -12.91 -35.04
N ILE A 497 1.59 -12.32 -36.21
CA ILE A 497 0.60 -12.00 -37.24
C ILE A 497 -0.18 -13.25 -37.68
N LYS A 498 0.48 -14.41 -37.77
CA LYS A 498 -0.16 -15.65 -38.26
C LYS A 498 -1.13 -16.18 -37.21
N LEU A 499 -0.70 -16.22 -35.95
CA LEU A 499 -1.56 -16.62 -34.83
C LEU A 499 -2.75 -15.69 -34.69
N LEU A 500 -2.54 -14.37 -34.71
CA LEU A 500 -3.63 -13.39 -34.62
C LEU A 500 -4.68 -13.56 -35.73
N ARG A 501 -4.23 -13.75 -36.98
CA ARG A 501 -5.13 -14.02 -38.11
C ARG A 501 -5.89 -15.33 -37.94
N GLN A 502 -5.23 -16.39 -37.45
CA GLN A 502 -5.89 -17.67 -37.16
C GLN A 502 -6.96 -17.53 -36.08
N LEU A 503 -6.66 -16.83 -34.98
CA LEU A 503 -7.60 -16.61 -33.88
C LEU A 503 -8.81 -15.79 -34.35
N CYS A 504 -8.59 -14.70 -35.09
CA CYS A 504 -9.67 -13.86 -35.62
C CYS A 504 -10.55 -14.58 -36.65
N LYS A 505 -9.97 -15.51 -37.43
CA LYS A 505 -10.73 -16.27 -38.43
C LYS A 505 -11.59 -17.37 -37.81
N ASN A 506 -11.07 -18.04 -36.78
CA ASN A 506 -11.69 -19.24 -36.23
C ASN A 506 -12.70 -18.96 -35.10
N HIS A 507 -12.75 -17.72 -34.58
CA HIS A 507 -13.59 -17.38 -33.42
C HIS A 507 -14.44 -16.14 -33.70
N SER A 508 -15.56 -16.02 -32.99
CA SER A 508 -16.41 -14.81 -33.04
C SER A 508 -15.95 -13.73 -32.06
N PHE A 509 -15.22 -14.13 -31.00
CA PHE A 509 -14.74 -13.24 -29.96
C PHE A 509 -13.25 -13.47 -29.67
N LEU A 510 -12.49 -12.38 -29.60
CA LEU A 510 -11.10 -12.37 -29.16
C LEU A 510 -10.97 -11.49 -27.92
N ILE A 511 -10.46 -12.04 -26.82
CA ILE A 511 -10.15 -11.30 -25.60
C ILE A 511 -8.65 -11.32 -25.39
N THR A 512 -8.02 -10.14 -25.38
CA THR A 512 -6.60 -9.99 -25.02
C THR A 512 -6.48 -9.71 -23.53
N VAL A 513 -5.58 -10.38 -22.83
CA VAL A 513 -5.41 -10.24 -21.38
C VAL A 513 -3.95 -9.93 -21.05
N GLU A 514 -3.72 -8.79 -20.40
CA GLU A 514 -2.39 -8.37 -19.96
C GLU A 514 -2.42 -7.73 -18.57
N GLU A 515 -1.28 -7.81 -17.87
CA GLU A 515 -1.04 -7.14 -16.59
C GLU A 515 -0.23 -5.86 -16.81
N GLY A 516 -0.81 -4.95 -17.59
CA GLY A 516 -0.24 -3.64 -17.93
C GLY A 516 -1.33 -2.59 -18.11
N SER A 517 -0.92 -1.32 -18.17
CA SER A 517 -1.80 -0.18 -18.37
C SER A 517 -2.45 -0.19 -19.77
N ILE A 518 -3.41 0.72 -19.97
CA ILE A 518 -3.84 1.08 -21.32
C ILE A 518 -2.62 1.51 -22.17
N GLY A 519 -2.68 1.23 -23.48
CA GLY A 519 -1.56 1.46 -24.41
C GLY A 519 -0.64 0.25 -24.62
N GLY A 520 -0.79 -0.82 -23.83
CA GLY A 520 0.05 -2.02 -23.90
C GLY A 520 -0.27 -3.00 -25.04
N PHE A 521 -0.09 -4.28 -24.75
CA PHE A 521 -0.25 -5.40 -25.69
C PHE A 521 -1.59 -5.42 -26.41
N GLY A 522 -2.69 -5.22 -25.67
CA GLY A 522 -4.04 -5.17 -26.24
C GLY A 522 -4.17 -4.04 -27.27
N SER A 523 -3.50 -2.92 -27.06
CA SER A 523 -3.54 -1.77 -27.99
C SER A 523 -2.75 -2.06 -29.26
N HIS A 524 -1.60 -2.71 -29.16
CA HIS A 524 -0.84 -3.19 -30.32
C HIS A 524 -1.63 -4.20 -31.15
N VAL A 525 -2.32 -5.14 -30.50
CA VAL A 525 -3.21 -6.08 -31.18
C VAL A 525 -4.37 -5.33 -31.84
N ALA A 526 -5.00 -4.38 -31.14
CA ALA A 526 -6.10 -3.56 -31.66
C ALA A 526 -5.69 -2.79 -32.93
N GLN A 527 -4.52 -2.15 -32.90
CA GLN A 527 -3.98 -1.43 -34.05
C GLN A 527 -3.77 -2.37 -35.25
N PHE A 528 -3.20 -3.55 -35.03
CA PHE A 528 -3.01 -4.53 -36.09
C PHE A 528 -4.34 -5.00 -36.69
N ILE A 529 -5.32 -5.41 -35.86
CA ILE A 529 -6.61 -5.92 -36.35
C ILE A 529 -7.45 -4.83 -37.02
N ALA A 530 -7.35 -3.58 -36.57
CA ALA A 530 -8.01 -2.44 -37.20
C ALA A 530 -7.40 -2.12 -38.57
N LEU A 531 -6.07 -1.95 -38.65
CA LEU A 531 -5.40 -1.60 -39.91
C LEU A 531 -5.47 -2.70 -40.97
N ASN A 532 -5.68 -3.96 -40.58
CA ASN A 532 -5.83 -5.08 -41.50
C ASN A 532 -7.30 -5.38 -41.87
N GLY A 533 -8.25 -4.52 -41.47
CA GLY A 533 -9.68 -4.71 -41.76
C GLY A 533 -10.29 -5.95 -41.10
N LEU A 534 -9.66 -6.51 -40.08
CA LEU A 534 -10.18 -7.70 -39.38
C LEU A 534 -11.41 -7.35 -38.54
N LEU A 535 -11.45 -6.15 -37.97
CA LEU A 535 -12.61 -5.64 -37.22
C LEU A 535 -13.83 -5.34 -38.10
N ASP A 536 -13.64 -5.17 -39.41
CA ASP A 536 -14.75 -5.02 -40.37
C ASP A 536 -15.49 -6.35 -40.60
N GLY A 537 -14.89 -7.46 -40.17
CA GLY A 537 -15.45 -8.80 -40.24
C GLY A 537 -16.40 -9.13 -39.08
N ARG A 538 -16.46 -10.42 -38.74
CA ARG A 538 -17.35 -10.94 -37.67
C ARG A 538 -16.73 -10.89 -36.27
N ILE A 539 -15.41 -10.66 -36.18
CA ILE A 539 -14.68 -10.74 -34.92
C ILE A 539 -15.02 -9.54 -34.03
N LYS A 540 -15.37 -9.83 -32.78
CA LYS A 540 -15.51 -8.82 -31.74
C LYS A 540 -14.32 -8.93 -30.79
N TRP A 541 -13.63 -7.82 -30.58
CA TRP A 541 -12.46 -7.76 -29.72
C TRP A 541 -12.73 -7.03 -28.40
N ARG A 542 -12.16 -7.50 -27.29
CA ARG A 542 -12.15 -6.80 -26.00
C ARG A 542 -10.78 -6.91 -25.30
N PRO A 543 -10.20 -5.81 -24.82
CA PRO A 543 -9.04 -5.83 -23.95
C PRO A 543 -9.44 -6.04 -22.48
N LEU A 544 -8.64 -6.83 -21.77
CA LEU A 544 -8.58 -6.85 -20.32
C LEU A 544 -7.17 -6.40 -19.91
N VAL A 545 -7.10 -5.20 -19.34
CA VAL A 545 -5.89 -4.48 -18.93
C VAL A 545 -6.06 -4.01 -17.48
N LEU A 546 -5.00 -3.50 -16.86
CA LEU A 546 -5.12 -2.82 -15.58
C LEU A 546 -6.03 -1.58 -15.73
N PRO A 547 -6.92 -1.32 -14.76
CA PRO A 547 -7.79 -0.15 -14.81
C PRO A 547 -6.96 1.14 -14.71
N ASP A 548 -7.46 2.22 -15.31
CA ASP A 548 -6.82 3.55 -15.29
C ASP A 548 -7.01 4.26 -13.95
N ARG A 549 -6.47 3.63 -12.89
CA ARG A 549 -6.40 4.14 -11.52
C ARG A 549 -5.32 3.38 -10.76
N TYR A 550 -4.75 4.00 -9.74
CA TYR A 550 -3.84 3.33 -8.83
C TYR A 550 -4.57 2.25 -8.02
N ILE A 551 -3.89 1.11 -7.82
CA ILE A 551 -4.35 0.00 -6.98
C ILE A 551 -3.49 0.01 -5.73
N GLU A 552 -4.14 0.25 -4.58
CA GLU A 552 -3.50 0.30 -3.27
C GLU A 552 -2.87 -1.03 -2.85
N GLN A 553 -2.01 -1.00 -1.83
CA GLN A 553 -1.40 -2.20 -1.26
C GLN A 553 -2.45 -3.22 -0.83
N ALA A 554 -2.27 -4.46 -1.26
CA ALA A 554 -3.03 -5.62 -0.83
C ALA A 554 -2.23 -6.89 -1.16
N SER A 555 -2.76 -8.07 -0.85
CA SER A 555 -2.15 -9.30 -1.38
C SER A 555 -2.24 -9.31 -2.93
N PRO A 556 -1.29 -9.93 -3.65
CA PRO A 556 -1.31 -9.96 -5.12
C PRO A 556 -2.62 -10.49 -5.70
N LYS A 557 -3.22 -11.49 -5.03
CA LYS A 557 -4.52 -12.05 -5.42
C LYS A 557 -5.64 -11.01 -5.31
N GLU A 558 -5.70 -10.27 -4.21
CA GLU A 558 -6.71 -9.22 -4.00
C GLU A 558 -6.53 -8.07 -4.98
N GLN A 559 -5.29 -7.69 -5.31
CA GLN A 559 -5.04 -6.66 -6.32
C GLN A 559 -5.52 -7.09 -7.69
N LEU A 560 -5.29 -8.36 -8.09
CA LEU A 560 -5.82 -8.90 -9.35
C LEU A 560 -7.35 -8.99 -9.38
N GLU A 561 -7.98 -9.30 -8.25
CA GLU A 561 -9.44 -9.25 -8.11
C GLU A 561 -9.96 -7.82 -8.25
N GLN A 562 -9.32 -6.85 -7.58
CA GLN A 562 -9.66 -5.43 -7.67
C GLN A 562 -9.40 -4.83 -9.06
N ALA A 563 -8.41 -5.36 -9.79
CA ALA A 563 -8.11 -4.99 -11.17
C ALA A 563 -9.09 -5.58 -12.18
N GLY A 564 -9.86 -6.60 -11.81
CA GLY A 564 -10.72 -7.34 -12.75
C GLY A 564 -9.96 -8.28 -13.68
N LEU A 565 -8.75 -8.71 -13.28
CA LEU A 565 -7.87 -9.61 -14.08
C LEU A 565 -7.82 -11.04 -13.55
N SER A 566 -8.63 -11.38 -12.55
CA SER A 566 -8.73 -12.76 -12.06
C SER A 566 -9.43 -13.67 -13.08
N GLY A 567 -9.19 -14.98 -13.00
CA GLY A 567 -9.84 -15.96 -13.89
C GLY A 567 -11.37 -15.90 -13.87
N HIS A 568 -11.98 -15.48 -12.76
CA HIS A 568 -13.44 -15.28 -12.65
C HIS A 568 -13.91 -14.09 -13.50
N HIS A 569 -13.16 -12.98 -13.49
CA HIS A 569 -13.49 -11.79 -14.28
C HIS A 569 -13.28 -12.01 -15.78
N ILE A 570 -12.21 -12.73 -16.16
CA ILE A 570 -11.97 -13.12 -17.55
C ILE A 570 -13.12 -14.02 -18.05
N ALA A 571 -13.53 -15.02 -17.25
CA ALA A 571 -14.65 -15.89 -17.59
C ALA A 571 -15.98 -15.12 -17.69
N ALA A 572 -16.24 -14.21 -16.74
CA ALA A 572 -17.44 -13.36 -16.76
C ALA A 572 -17.49 -12.45 -17.99
N THR A 573 -16.34 -11.92 -18.44
CA THR A 573 -16.24 -11.13 -19.67
C THR A 573 -16.62 -11.96 -20.90
N ALA A 574 -16.12 -13.19 -21.00
CA ALA A 574 -16.48 -14.10 -22.09
C ALA A 574 -17.97 -14.46 -22.08
N LEU A 575 -18.54 -14.76 -20.90
CA LEU A 575 -19.98 -15.05 -20.76
C LEU A 575 -20.86 -13.86 -21.12
N SER A 576 -20.44 -12.65 -20.74
CA SER A 576 -21.13 -11.40 -21.11
C SER A 576 -21.16 -11.22 -22.63
N LEU A 577 -20.04 -11.47 -23.31
CA LEU A 577 -19.95 -11.40 -24.77
C LEU A 577 -20.81 -12.45 -25.48
N LEU A 578 -20.92 -13.65 -24.90
CA LEU A 578 -21.80 -14.73 -25.40
C LEU A 578 -23.29 -14.51 -25.08
N GLY A 579 -23.66 -13.41 -24.40
CA GLY A 579 -25.04 -13.12 -24.01
C GLY A 579 -25.54 -13.90 -22.78
N ARG A 580 -24.67 -14.65 -22.10
CA ARG A 580 -24.96 -15.41 -20.86
C ARG A 580 -24.79 -14.53 -19.62
N THR A 581 -25.44 -13.36 -19.61
CA THR A 581 -25.26 -12.33 -18.56
C THR A 581 -25.61 -12.81 -17.16
N ARG A 582 -26.62 -13.68 -17.01
CA ARG A 582 -26.98 -14.27 -15.70
C ARG A 582 -25.84 -15.08 -15.07
N GLU A 583 -25.13 -15.87 -15.87
CA GLU A 583 -24.01 -16.67 -15.41
C GLU A 583 -22.77 -15.82 -15.18
N ALA A 584 -22.53 -14.82 -16.04
CA ALA A 584 -21.48 -13.83 -15.83
C ALA A 584 -21.65 -13.11 -14.48
N LEU A 585 -22.89 -12.72 -14.16
CA LEU A 585 -23.26 -12.12 -12.89
C LEU A 585 -23.07 -13.10 -11.73
N GLN A 586 -23.32 -14.41 -11.89
CA GLN A 586 -23.03 -15.39 -10.84
C GLN A 586 -21.53 -15.45 -10.49
N PHE A 587 -20.62 -15.42 -11.46
CA PHE A 587 -19.17 -15.44 -11.14
C PHE A 587 -18.68 -14.21 -10.38
N ILE A 588 -19.37 -13.07 -10.53
CA ILE A 588 -18.99 -11.79 -9.90
C ILE A 588 -19.78 -11.54 -8.60
N LEU A 589 -21.07 -11.84 -8.58
CA LEU A 589 -22.02 -11.43 -7.54
C LEU A 589 -22.38 -12.53 -6.56
N LEU A 590 -22.03 -13.80 -6.77
CA LEU A 590 -22.48 -14.86 -5.87
C LEU A 590 -22.04 -14.60 -4.42
N ALA A 591 -20.76 -14.29 -4.20
CA ALA A 591 -20.24 -13.99 -2.87
C ALA A 591 -20.87 -12.72 -2.24
N PRO A 592 -20.94 -11.57 -2.92
CA PRO A 592 -21.69 -10.41 -2.43
C PRO A 592 -23.17 -10.70 -2.17
N THR A 593 -23.83 -11.48 -3.02
CA THR A 593 -25.27 -11.81 -2.87
C THR A 593 -25.48 -12.69 -1.64
N PHE A 594 -24.64 -13.69 -1.41
CA PHE A 594 -24.68 -14.48 -0.18
C PHE A 594 -24.42 -13.60 1.04
N TYR A 595 -23.44 -12.71 0.98
CA TYR A 595 -23.17 -11.77 2.07
C TYR A 595 -24.39 -10.88 2.35
N ILE A 596 -24.99 -10.24 1.35
CA ILE A 596 -26.17 -9.38 1.51
C ILE A 596 -27.37 -10.19 2.03
N PHE A 597 -27.58 -11.41 1.52
CA PHE A 597 -28.66 -12.28 2.00
C PHE A 597 -28.50 -12.60 3.49
N PHE A 598 -27.30 -12.99 3.93
CA PHE A 598 -27.05 -13.35 5.33
C PHE A 598 -26.91 -12.15 6.27
N ALA A 599 -26.32 -11.05 5.80
CA ALA A 599 -26.07 -9.86 6.61
C ALA A 599 -27.27 -8.92 6.70
N SER A 600 -28.14 -8.89 5.67
CA SER A 600 -29.22 -7.91 5.58
C SER A 600 -30.61 -8.56 5.56
N ALA A 601 -30.84 -9.59 4.74
CA ALA A 601 -32.17 -10.19 4.63
C ALA A 601 -32.50 -11.13 5.79
N LEU A 602 -31.54 -11.96 6.23
CA LEU A 602 -31.77 -12.95 7.29
C LEU A 602 -32.13 -12.31 8.66
N PRO A 603 -31.47 -11.23 9.13
CA PRO A 603 -31.88 -10.55 10.36
C PRO A 603 -33.30 -9.96 10.24
N VAL A 604 -33.65 -9.37 9.09
CA VAL A 604 -34.99 -8.83 8.86
C VAL A 604 -36.05 -9.93 8.89
N ILE A 605 -35.74 -11.13 8.37
CA ILE A 605 -36.63 -12.28 8.45
C ILE A 605 -36.77 -12.78 9.90
N ALA A 606 -35.66 -12.91 10.62
CA ALA A 606 -35.65 -13.40 12.00
C ALA A 606 -36.40 -12.45 12.95
N PHE A 607 -36.08 -11.15 12.89
CA PHE A 607 -36.73 -10.13 13.71
C PHE A 607 -38.14 -9.79 13.22
N GLY A 608 -38.41 -9.90 11.92
CA GLY A 608 -39.76 -9.79 11.37
C GLY A 608 -40.69 -10.88 11.91
N GLU A 609 -40.19 -12.11 12.07
CA GLU A 609 -40.96 -13.20 12.68
C GLU A 609 -41.12 -13.03 14.20
N GLN A 610 -40.16 -12.40 14.86
CA GLN A 610 -40.31 -12.01 16.26
C GLN A 610 -41.36 -10.90 16.41
N LEU A 611 -41.33 -9.86 15.57
CA LEU A 611 -42.35 -8.81 15.52
C LEU A 611 -43.74 -9.37 15.21
N ASN A 612 -43.84 -10.33 14.30
CA ASN A 612 -45.08 -11.02 13.97
C ASN A 612 -45.69 -11.69 15.21
N ARG A 613 -44.86 -12.38 16.01
CA ARG A 613 -45.28 -13.01 17.27
C ARG A 613 -45.64 -12.00 18.35
N ASP A 614 -44.83 -10.96 18.51
CA ASP A 614 -44.99 -9.97 19.58
C ASP A 614 -46.14 -8.98 19.32
N THR A 615 -46.55 -8.82 18.05
CA THR A 615 -47.63 -7.91 17.62
C THR A 615 -48.92 -8.62 17.21
N ASP A 616 -49.07 -9.90 17.58
CA ASP A 616 -50.20 -10.78 17.21
C ASP A 616 -50.54 -10.77 15.71
N GLY A 617 -49.53 -10.66 14.83
CA GLY A 617 -49.73 -10.61 13.38
C GLY A 617 -49.99 -9.23 12.78
N SER A 618 -49.97 -8.16 13.58
CA SER A 618 -50.18 -6.78 13.08
C SER A 618 -49.02 -6.28 12.21
N LEU A 619 -47.78 -6.71 12.49
CA LEU A 619 -46.60 -6.39 11.70
C LEU A 619 -45.84 -7.67 11.39
N SER A 620 -45.93 -8.15 10.14
CA SER A 620 -45.29 -9.40 9.73
C SER A 620 -43.90 -9.15 9.12
N THR A 621 -43.22 -10.26 8.81
CA THR A 621 -41.96 -10.25 8.08
C THR A 621 -42.06 -9.53 6.72
N VAL A 622 -43.22 -9.59 6.06
CA VAL A 622 -43.41 -8.98 4.73
C VAL A 622 -43.39 -7.45 4.81
N GLU A 623 -44.14 -6.85 5.74
CA GLU A 623 -44.16 -5.40 5.94
C GLU A 623 -42.80 -4.89 6.41
N THR A 624 -42.13 -5.67 7.28
CA THR A 624 -40.80 -5.35 7.79
C THR A 624 -39.75 -5.35 6.66
N LEU A 625 -39.80 -6.35 5.78
CA LEU A 625 -38.91 -6.43 4.62
C LEU A 625 -39.20 -5.33 3.59
N ALA A 626 -40.46 -5.04 3.32
CA ALA A 626 -40.86 -3.98 2.39
C ALA A 626 -40.41 -2.60 2.91
N SER A 627 -40.63 -2.31 4.20
CA SER A 627 -40.25 -1.03 4.81
C SER A 627 -38.74 -0.80 4.79
N THR A 628 -37.96 -1.81 5.19
CA THR A 628 -36.48 -1.73 5.20
C THR A 628 -35.89 -1.62 3.80
N ALA A 629 -36.47 -2.30 2.81
CA ALA A 629 -36.07 -2.19 1.42
C ALA A 629 -36.35 -0.77 0.86
N ILE A 630 -37.52 -0.20 1.11
CA ILE A 630 -37.89 1.15 0.64
C ILE A 630 -36.96 2.20 1.26
N CYS A 631 -36.74 2.14 2.57
CA CYS A 631 -35.83 3.06 3.26
C CYS A 631 -34.38 2.93 2.72
N GLY A 632 -33.95 1.69 2.45
CA GLY A 632 -32.65 1.40 1.85
C GLY A 632 -32.48 1.99 0.45
N VAL A 633 -33.47 1.82 -0.44
CA VAL A 633 -33.45 2.40 -1.79
C VAL A 633 -33.32 3.91 -1.74
N ILE A 634 -34.12 4.57 -0.90
CA ILE A 634 -34.09 6.04 -0.75
C ILE A 634 -32.72 6.50 -0.28
N HIS A 635 -32.18 5.87 0.77
CA HIS A 635 -30.85 6.18 1.30
C HIS A 635 -29.75 6.01 0.23
N SER A 636 -29.78 4.93 -0.54
CA SER A 636 -28.80 4.68 -1.60
C SER A 636 -28.87 5.72 -2.74
N ILE A 637 -30.07 6.15 -3.13
CA ILE A 637 -30.26 7.16 -4.19
C ILE A 637 -29.70 8.52 -3.75
N PHE A 638 -29.99 8.96 -2.53
CA PHE A 638 -29.54 10.27 -2.04
C PHE A 638 -28.11 10.27 -1.48
N GLY A 639 -27.62 9.12 -0.98
CA GLY A 639 -26.30 8.98 -0.38
C GLY A 639 -25.20 8.49 -1.33
N GLY A 640 -25.53 8.10 -2.57
CA GLY A 640 -24.55 7.57 -3.52
C GLY A 640 -23.90 6.24 -3.08
N GLN A 641 -24.58 5.49 -2.20
CA GLN A 641 -24.10 4.23 -1.63
C GLN A 641 -24.74 3.01 -2.32
N PRO A 642 -24.11 1.82 -2.28
CA PRO A 642 -24.71 0.59 -2.81
C PRO A 642 -26.08 0.32 -2.17
N LEU A 643 -26.98 -0.35 -2.91
CA LEU A 643 -28.30 -0.72 -2.40
C LEU A 643 -28.15 -1.63 -1.17
N LEU A 644 -28.58 -1.15 -0.01
CA LEU A 644 -28.51 -1.85 1.28
C LEU A 644 -29.92 -1.99 1.85
N ILE A 645 -30.34 -3.21 2.17
CA ILE A 645 -31.50 -3.42 3.04
C ILE A 645 -31.05 -3.07 4.45
N LEU A 646 -31.70 -2.08 5.07
CA LEU A 646 -31.41 -1.68 6.45
C LEU A 646 -31.77 -2.84 7.39
N GLY A 647 -30.79 -3.37 8.11
CA GLY A 647 -31.03 -4.43 9.08
C GLY A 647 -31.93 -3.94 10.20
N VAL A 648 -32.93 -4.75 10.56
CA VAL A 648 -33.69 -4.54 11.82
C VAL A 648 -32.81 -5.02 12.97
N ALA A 649 -32.72 -4.21 14.02
CA ALA A 649 -32.03 -4.56 15.25
C ALA A 649 -33.04 -4.74 16.40
N GLU A 650 -32.66 -5.50 17.41
CA GLU A 650 -33.54 -5.79 18.56
C GLU A 650 -34.11 -4.56 19.29
N PRO A 651 -33.39 -3.43 19.46
CA PRO A 651 -34.00 -2.23 20.03
C PRO A 651 -35.21 -1.71 19.24
N THR A 652 -35.20 -1.90 17.92
CA THR A 652 -36.33 -1.56 17.06
C THR A 652 -37.51 -2.50 17.32
N VAL A 653 -37.23 -3.81 17.46
CA VAL A 653 -38.25 -4.81 17.83
C VAL A 653 -38.89 -4.46 19.17
N ILE A 654 -38.08 -4.21 20.20
CA ILE A 654 -38.54 -3.84 21.54
C ILE A 654 -39.44 -2.60 21.48
N MET A 655 -39.04 -1.55 20.76
CA MET A 655 -39.83 -0.34 20.60
C MET A 655 -41.21 -0.63 19.99
N TYR A 656 -41.28 -1.42 18.91
CA TYR A 656 -42.54 -1.79 18.28
C TYR A 656 -43.41 -2.68 19.18
N THR A 657 -42.82 -3.62 19.93
CA THR A 657 -43.54 -4.47 20.88
C THR A 657 -44.14 -3.66 22.03
N TYR A 658 -43.39 -2.70 22.59
CA TYR A 658 -43.93 -1.78 23.60
C TYR A 658 -45.02 -0.87 23.04
N LEU A 659 -44.82 -0.35 21.83
CA LEU A 659 -45.80 0.49 21.17
C LEU A 659 -47.10 -0.26 20.91
N TYR A 660 -47.01 -1.51 20.44
CA TYR A 660 -48.15 -2.39 20.26
C TYR A 660 -48.86 -2.67 21.59
N SER A 661 -48.11 -3.01 22.64
CA SER A 661 -48.66 -3.26 23.98
C SER A 661 -49.39 -2.02 24.54
N PHE A 662 -48.83 -0.83 24.32
CA PHE A 662 -49.46 0.44 24.70
C PHE A 662 -50.78 0.67 23.96
N CYS A 663 -50.81 0.40 22.65
CA CYS A 663 -51.99 0.53 21.81
C CYS A 663 -53.09 -0.50 22.15
N LYS A 664 -52.71 -1.76 22.40
CA LYS A 664 -53.63 -2.86 22.74
C LYS A 664 -54.37 -2.64 24.05
N ASN A 665 -53.76 -1.93 25.00
CA ASN A 665 -54.37 -1.58 26.29
C ASN A 665 -55.46 -0.49 26.20
N ARG A 666 -55.81 0.00 24.99
CA ARG A 666 -56.86 1.01 24.77
C ARG A 666 -57.96 0.47 23.85
N PRO A 667 -59.17 0.20 24.37
CA PRO A 667 -60.19 -0.58 23.66
C PRO A 667 -60.89 0.09 22.48
N GLU A 668 -60.74 1.41 22.24
CA GLU A 668 -61.51 2.12 21.20
C GLU A 668 -60.75 2.40 19.89
N VAL A 669 -59.40 2.34 19.86
CA VAL A 669 -58.59 2.79 18.68
C VAL A 669 -57.30 1.97 18.44
N GLY A 670 -57.00 0.98 19.28
CA GLY A 670 -55.66 0.40 19.44
C GLY A 670 -54.95 -0.06 18.16
N GLU A 671 -55.58 -0.90 17.35
CA GLU A 671 -54.91 -1.59 16.24
C GLU A 671 -54.66 -0.67 15.03
N LYS A 672 -55.64 0.19 14.68
CA LYS A 672 -55.49 1.18 13.60
C LYS A 672 -54.48 2.28 13.94
N LEU A 673 -54.36 2.64 15.22
CA LEU A 673 -53.42 3.66 15.68
C LEU A 673 -51.97 3.14 15.63
N PHE A 674 -51.76 1.86 15.95
CA PHE A 674 -50.44 1.23 15.88
C PHE A 674 -49.84 1.26 14.48
N LEU A 675 -50.59 0.82 13.46
CA LEU A 675 -50.13 0.83 12.07
C LEU A 675 -49.86 2.25 11.55
N ALA A 676 -50.70 3.22 11.91
CA ALA A 676 -50.48 4.62 11.56
C ALA A 676 -49.19 5.17 12.19
N TRP A 677 -48.92 4.85 13.47
CA TRP A 677 -47.68 5.25 14.13
C TRP A 677 -46.46 4.55 13.53
N ALA A 678 -46.54 3.26 13.23
CA ALA A 678 -45.47 2.53 12.58
C ALA A 678 -45.14 3.13 11.20
N GLY A 679 -46.16 3.51 10.42
CA GLY A 679 -45.99 4.24 9.16
C GLY A 679 -45.28 5.58 9.35
N TRP A 680 -45.67 6.37 10.35
CA TRP A 680 -45.00 7.63 10.67
C TRP A 680 -43.55 7.46 11.10
N VAL A 681 -43.24 6.43 11.89
CA VAL A 681 -41.85 6.09 12.25
C VAL A 681 -41.05 5.84 10.97
N CYS A 682 -41.56 5.06 10.02
CA CYS A 682 -40.87 4.79 8.76
C CYS A 682 -40.62 6.08 7.94
N VAL A 683 -41.60 6.99 7.86
CA VAL A 683 -41.45 8.28 7.17
C VAL A 683 -40.36 9.13 7.83
N TRP A 684 -40.37 9.23 9.15
CA TRP A 684 -39.34 9.98 9.89
C TRP A 684 -37.96 9.34 9.77
N THR A 685 -37.86 8.01 9.81
CA THR A 685 -36.60 7.29 9.57
C THR A 685 -36.06 7.58 8.17
N ALA A 686 -36.90 7.53 7.14
CA ALA A 686 -36.49 7.87 5.77
C ALA A 686 -36.00 9.32 5.66
N PHE A 687 -36.70 10.27 6.29
CA PHE A 687 -36.28 11.67 6.33
C PHE A 687 -34.93 11.86 7.04
N MET A 688 -34.71 11.20 8.18
CA MET A 688 -33.43 11.27 8.91
C MET A 688 -32.28 10.66 8.11
N LEU A 689 -32.52 9.55 7.39
CA LEU A 689 -31.52 8.95 6.49
C LEU A 689 -31.12 9.89 5.35
N ILE A 690 -32.09 10.61 4.76
CA ILE A 690 -31.82 11.63 3.74
C ILE A 690 -30.95 12.76 4.32
N LEU A 691 -31.26 13.24 5.52
CA LEU A 691 -30.43 14.27 6.17
C LEU A 691 -29.01 13.76 6.45
N LEU A 692 -28.86 12.53 6.96
CA LEU A 692 -27.55 11.91 7.18
C LEU A 692 -26.74 11.81 5.87
N ALA A 693 -27.40 11.47 4.77
CA ALA A 693 -26.80 11.42 3.43
C ALA A 693 -26.37 12.82 2.94
N ILE A 694 -27.24 13.82 3.00
CA ILE A 694 -26.97 15.20 2.55
C ILE A 694 -25.79 15.80 3.32
N PHE A 695 -25.74 15.62 4.64
CA PHE A 695 -24.66 16.15 5.48
C PHE A 695 -23.42 15.26 5.52
N ASN A 696 -23.42 14.15 4.76
CA ASN A 696 -22.35 13.15 4.76
C ASN A 696 -21.95 12.72 6.20
N ALA A 697 -22.94 12.64 7.09
CA ALA A 697 -22.75 12.39 8.51
C ALA A 697 -22.17 10.99 8.80
N CYS A 698 -22.20 10.08 7.82
CA CYS A 698 -21.48 8.80 7.87
C CYS A 698 -19.96 8.99 8.07
N THR A 699 -19.39 10.15 7.71
CA THR A 699 -17.99 10.48 8.03
C THR A 699 -17.74 10.53 9.54
N ILE A 700 -18.76 10.75 10.36
CA ILE A 700 -18.64 10.71 11.82
C ILE A 700 -18.32 9.28 12.29
N ILE A 701 -18.79 8.25 11.58
CA ILE A 701 -18.47 6.84 11.90
C ILE A 701 -16.97 6.58 11.79
N THR A 702 -16.23 7.27 10.91
CA THR A 702 -14.78 7.12 10.82
C THR A 702 -14.04 7.66 12.04
N ARG A 703 -14.72 8.43 12.91
CA ARG A 703 -14.20 8.86 14.22
C ARG A 703 -14.52 7.91 15.36
N PHE A 704 -15.44 6.96 15.16
CA PHE A 704 -15.74 5.92 16.14
C PHE A 704 -14.85 4.69 15.90
N THR A 705 -14.23 4.20 16.97
CA THR A 705 -13.33 3.05 16.88
C THR A 705 -14.10 1.76 16.56
N ARG A 706 -13.40 0.80 15.94
CA ARG A 706 -13.90 -0.56 15.62
C ARG A 706 -14.49 -1.28 16.84
N LEU A 707 -14.06 -0.89 18.04
CA LEU A 707 -14.58 -1.34 19.33
C LEU A 707 -16.11 -1.16 19.45
N ALA A 708 -16.67 -0.04 18.99
CA ALA A 708 -18.12 0.19 19.05
C ALA A 708 -18.89 -0.80 18.15
N GLY A 709 -18.37 -1.08 16.96
CA GLY A 709 -18.93 -2.09 16.05
C GLY A 709 -18.79 -3.51 16.59
N GLU A 710 -17.67 -3.83 17.23
CA GLU A 710 -17.43 -5.15 17.85
C GLU A 710 -18.27 -5.35 19.13
N LEU A 711 -18.47 -4.32 19.95
CA LEU A 711 -19.41 -4.33 21.08
C LEU A 711 -20.85 -4.54 20.61
N PHE A 712 -21.26 -3.84 19.55
CA PHE A 712 -22.60 -3.99 19.01
C PHE A 712 -22.81 -5.39 18.40
N GLY A 713 -21.80 -5.90 17.68
CA GLY A 713 -21.80 -7.26 17.15
C GLY A 713 -21.80 -8.33 18.25
N MET A 714 -21.04 -8.13 19.33
CA MET A 714 -21.04 -9.01 20.51
C MET A 714 -22.40 -8.99 21.21
N LEU A 715 -22.99 -7.81 21.41
CA LEU A 715 -24.32 -7.64 21.99
C LEU A 715 -25.37 -8.40 21.16
N ILE A 716 -25.38 -8.20 19.84
CA ILE A 716 -26.27 -8.92 18.91
C ILE A 716 -26.06 -10.44 19.02
N THR A 717 -24.81 -10.90 19.09
CA THR A 717 -24.49 -12.34 19.18
C THR A 717 -24.99 -12.93 20.51
N VAL A 718 -24.76 -12.24 21.63
CA VAL A 718 -25.23 -12.65 22.96
C VAL A 718 -26.76 -12.69 22.99
N LEU A 719 -27.43 -11.71 22.40
CA LEU A 719 -28.88 -11.65 22.34
C LEU A 719 -29.47 -12.77 21.46
N PHE A 720 -28.90 -13.03 20.27
CA PHE A 720 -29.29 -14.18 19.45
C PHE A 720 -29.05 -15.52 20.18
N PHE A 721 -27.97 -15.61 20.96
CA PHE A 721 -27.68 -16.80 21.77
C PHE A 721 -28.70 -16.97 22.90
N GLN A 722 -29.09 -15.88 23.57
CA GLN A 722 -30.16 -15.88 24.58
C GLN A 722 -31.49 -16.35 23.98
N GLU A 723 -31.85 -15.84 22.81
CA GLU A 723 -33.13 -16.19 22.18
C GLU A 723 -33.14 -17.62 21.65
N ALA A 724 -32.01 -18.10 21.12
CA ALA A 724 -31.83 -19.51 20.78
C ALA A 724 -31.98 -20.42 22.00
N ILE A 725 -31.44 -20.02 23.17
CA ILE A 725 -31.58 -20.75 24.43
C ILE A 725 -33.05 -20.77 24.90
N LYS A 726 -33.77 -19.65 24.82
CA LYS A 726 -35.21 -19.59 25.19
C LYS A 726 -36.07 -20.52 24.34
N VAL A 727 -35.74 -20.69 23.06
CA VAL A 727 -36.45 -21.62 22.16
C VAL A 727 -36.09 -23.09 22.45
N LEU A 728 -34.85 -23.37 22.86
CA LEU A 728 -34.38 -24.73 23.19
C LEU A 728 -34.81 -25.22 24.58
N LEU A 729 -35.03 -24.31 25.52
CA LEU A 729 -35.53 -24.61 26.87
C LEU A 729 -36.96 -24.07 27.02
N PRO A 730 -38.00 -24.87 26.71
CA PRO A 730 -39.36 -24.48 27.05
C PRO A 730 -39.52 -24.51 28.57
N LEU A 731 -39.32 -23.36 29.23
CA LEU A 731 -39.66 -23.21 30.63
C LEU A 731 -41.20 -23.26 30.77
N PRO A 732 -41.76 -24.15 31.59
CA PRO A 732 -43.21 -24.23 31.78
C PRO A 732 -43.76 -22.92 32.37
N SER A 733 -44.88 -22.47 31.82
CA SER A 733 -45.59 -21.22 32.08
C SER A 733 -46.18 -21.10 33.50
N LYS A 734 -45.33 -21.05 34.53
CA LYS A 734 -45.72 -20.81 35.93
C LYS A 734 -44.63 -20.07 36.74
N ILE A 735 -43.96 -19.07 36.18
CA ILE A 735 -43.15 -18.11 36.98
C ILE A 735 -43.31 -16.70 36.39
N SER A 736 -44.53 -16.18 36.36
CA SER A 736 -44.80 -14.75 36.15
C SER A 736 -45.72 -14.26 37.24
N CYS A 737 -45.27 -14.40 38.49
CA CYS A 737 -45.86 -13.71 39.65
C CYS A 737 -44.87 -13.78 40.81
N LYS A 738 -43.74 -13.05 40.73
CA LYS A 738 -42.82 -12.73 41.85
C LYS A 738 -41.59 -11.91 41.41
N PHE A 739 -41.80 -10.79 40.70
CA PHE A 739 -40.78 -9.73 40.58
C PHE A 739 -41.46 -8.36 40.42
N ALA A 740 -42.51 -8.14 41.20
CA ALA A 740 -43.15 -6.84 41.41
C ALA A 740 -43.26 -6.60 42.92
N THR A 741 -42.14 -6.72 43.63
CA THR A 741 -41.88 -6.17 44.98
C THR A 741 -40.39 -6.38 45.30
N ALA A 742 -39.56 -5.44 44.86
CA ALA A 742 -38.29 -5.04 45.47
C ALA A 742 -37.84 -3.73 44.79
#